data_AF-A0A1E3P4V1-F1
#
_entry.id   AF-A0A1E3P4V1-F1
#
_cell.length_a   1.000
_cell.length_b   1.000
_cell.length_c   1.000
_cell.angle_alpha   90.00
_cell.angle_beta   90.00
_cell.angle_gamma   90.00
#
_symmetry.space_group_name_H-M   'P 1'
#
loop_
_entity.id
_entity.type
_entity.pdbx_description
1 polymer ?
#
loop_
_entity_poly.entity_id
_entity_poly.type
_entity_poly.pdbx_seq_one_letter_code
_entity_poly.pdbx_strand_id
1 'polypeptide(L)'
;MEIDPWGALKAIPTALTGADLKLTQLEAAKKALKLLQSTDDSNPLINICVAASEGDNEKLLELLKDPATLDALNQEDNSGLYPLTYAIVFNNEETTEILLSKSTEILNKPDSLFGYTPLMWAVYLQNKGIVVELLNHGADLEVEGRNGLTVYDLLKPGSEMHDFFEQHGLLENRQKEDGDEGDFYKSSSLSNPEKDDELLDNIRLQTAGLNVNDDTNLYQDSNAFVAPSALFEDEFNFNKLLKNQYIMFSDFDIPSILELIFELEKKYAHKTTYPAAVIYQCVRYADHSKKSDILVENFLNLAFTRIRSNTLSKSGVTTVQSQGDIVLQSYWLSVLNFLYFYLCRDDGFFKRYPKVLQDLIVTLQSLIIELTNSIKFRLNDLIDDCLLNFTNIPDITSTLYKNDWNFFKKKHQPKSTYDEIYQMLYPPSVKEQLKPSPIKITQTLGALLYVLNLHNVHPLITQQTLSSVFYWMSCTLFNRVLSQKKYLTRTKAVQIRLNVSVIEDWARSNNKRPEFPDIDEYLLKAFPYTLIEENLTEDHAFILNHTAIYKGELQNPQDLAFYHSSLFSILKVHFEIFFELLQWLQTFTILKDEESLASILDNLQHLNSVQLLKTIDKYRYEVDEEKFHKTLRQKVQAKVKNEPQQLPKVSYQGSDYLYLNPNQNFPVALPTIPELVTEYGAGLGGVNKERAIQFQPFLPYEIIDSIDEIHEQKAKQKDQENNIENGESDQDDEEEDGDIGDNYDGKNDSNGNDKFGSQPDELFQNLQVPSSLAHRDWGGDDENTLNPW
;
A
#
# COMPACT_ATOMS: atom_id res chain seq x y z
N MET A 1 40.15 55.28 15.61
CA MET A 1 39.53 54.03 15.15
C MET A 1 38.20 54.44 14.57
N GLU A 2 38.11 54.49 13.25
CA GLU A 2 36.82 54.63 12.56
C GLU A 2 36.01 53.40 12.95
N ILE A 3 35.01 53.61 13.82
CA ILE A 3 34.05 52.57 14.15
C ILE A 3 33.22 52.42 12.89
N ASP A 4 33.49 51.39 12.09
CA ASP A 4 32.64 51.03 10.95
C ASP A 4 31.25 50.69 11.52
N PRO A 5 30.26 51.60 11.41
CA PRO A 5 28.95 51.39 12.01
C PRO A 5 28.20 50.24 11.32
N TRP A 6 28.69 49.80 10.15
CA TRP A 6 28.11 48.78 9.28
C TRP A 6 28.72 47.38 9.50
N GLY A 7 29.92 47.30 10.09
CA GLY A 7 30.60 46.03 10.34
C GLY A 7 29.83 45.11 11.30
N ALA A 8 29.06 45.67 12.23
CA ALA A 8 28.24 44.90 13.16
C ALA A 8 27.04 44.22 12.49
N LEU A 9 26.47 44.79 11.42
CA LEU A 9 25.33 44.22 10.68
C LEU A 9 25.71 42.94 9.94
N LYS A 10 26.93 42.87 9.39
CA LYS A 10 27.47 41.69 8.72
C LYS A 10 27.86 40.56 9.69
N ALA A 11 28.00 40.86 10.98
CA ALA A 11 28.55 39.96 12.00
C ALA A 11 27.53 39.42 13.01
N ILE A 12 26.23 39.73 12.89
CA ILE A 12 25.20 39.23 13.82
C ILE A 12 25.01 37.72 13.62
N PRO A 13 25.33 36.86 14.61
CA PRO A 13 25.13 35.42 14.51
C PRO A 13 23.64 35.08 14.56
N THR A 14 23.23 34.09 13.77
CA THR A 14 21.88 33.49 13.58
C THR A 14 21.30 32.79 14.82
N ALA A 15 21.53 33.32 16.02
CA ALA A 15 21.16 32.68 17.29
C ALA A 15 20.44 33.65 18.24
N LEU A 16 19.43 34.37 17.75
CA LEU A 16 18.48 35.07 18.60
C LEU A 16 17.05 34.88 18.11
N THR A 17 16.18 34.63 19.08
CA THR A 17 14.87 34.01 19.02
C THR A 17 13.78 34.89 18.41
N GLY A 18 13.03 34.34 17.45
CA GLY A 18 11.59 34.58 17.27
C GLY A 18 11.13 35.89 16.63
N ALA A 19 12.02 36.85 16.36
CA ALA A 19 11.71 38.05 15.58
C ALA A 19 12.49 38.03 14.26
N ASP A 20 11.84 38.46 13.18
CA ASP A 20 12.31 38.31 11.81
C ASP A 20 13.71 38.91 11.62
N LEU A 21 14.74 38.06 11.54
CA LEU A 21 16.16 38.46 11.60
C LEU A 21 16.48 39.56 10.56
N LYS A 22 15.87 39.47 9.37
CA LYS A 22 15.99 40.44 8.28
C LYS A 22 15.47 41.82 8.69
N LEU A 23 14.30 41.87 9.33
CA LEU A 23 13.69 43.13 9.80
C LEU A 23 14.54 43.79 10.89
N THR A 24 15.12 43.00 11.80
CA THR A 24 16.01 43.54 12.85
C THR A 24 17.30 44.13 12.28
N GLN A 25 17.87 43.54 11.22
CA GLN A 25 19.02 44.08 10.50
C GLN A 25 18.67 45.36 9.74
N LEU A 26 17.48 45.44 9.14
CA LEU A 26 16.98 46.65 8.47
C LEU A 26 16.70 47.80 9.45
N GLU A 27 16.15 47.54 10.63
CA GLU A 27 15.98 48.54 11.69
C GLU A 27 17.32 49.07 12.23
N ALA A 28 18.31 48.18 12.36
CA ALA A 28 19.66 48.55 12.74
C ALA A 28 20.36 49.40 11.66
N ALA A 29 20.17 49.06 10.37
CA ALA A 29 20.65 49.86 9.25
C ALA A 29 20.03 51.27 9.24
N LYS A 30 18.71 51.39 9.47
CA LYS A 30 18.03 52.68 9.62
C LYS A 30 18.61 53.53 10.75
N LYS A 31 18.90 52.93 11.91
CA LYS A 31 19.51 53.64 13.05
C LYS A 31 20.93 54.13 12.72
N ALA A 32 21.72 53.34 12.00
CA ALA A 32 23.06 53.73 11.56
C ALA A 32 23.02 54.90 10.55
N LEU A 33 22.07 54.91 9.60
CA LEU A 33 21.87 56.04 8.69
C LEU A 33 21.56 57.35 9.45
N LYS A 34 20.69 57.29 10.47
CA LYS A 34 20.34 58.47 11.30
C LYS A 34 21.53 59.02 12.08
N LEU A 35 22.43 58.16 12.56
CA LEU A 35 23.64 58.59 13.26
C LEU A 35 24.60 59.30 12.31
N LEU A 36 24.74 58.81 11.07
CA LEU A 36 25.58 59.43 10.04
C LEU A 36 24.98 60.72 9.47
N GLN A 37 23.67 60.89 9.50
CA GLN A 37 23.02 62.16 9.16
C GLN A 37 23.42 63.31 10.10
N SER A 38 23.80 62.98 11.35
CA SER A 38 24.18 63.98 12.36
C SER A 38 25.65 64.46 12.25
N THR A 39 26.44 63.88 11.35
CA THR A 39 27.83 64.31 11.06
C THR A 39 27.86 65.26 9.86
N ASP A 40 28.61 66.37 9.96
CA ASP A 40 28.59 67.53 9.04
C ASP A 40 28.94 67.26 7.55
N ASP A 41 29.31 66.03 7.14
CA ASP A 41 29.58 65.63 5.75
C ASP A 41 28.46 64.71 5.20
N SER A 42 27.24 65.22 5.06
CA SER A 42 26.08 64.42 4.65
C SER A 42 26.09 64.09 3.15
N ASN A 43 26.37 62.82 2.81
CA ASN A 43 26.23 62.30 1.45
C ASN A 43 24.74 62.38 0.99
N PRO A 44 24.41 62.90 -0.20
CA PRO A 44 23.03 63.01 -0.70
C PRO A 44 22.25 61.69 -0.63
N LEU A 45 22.92 60.54 -0.84
CA LEU A 45 22.32 59.21 -0.76
C LEU A 45 21.76 58.90 0.65
N ILE A 46 22.50 59.26 1.70
CA ILE A 46 22.10 59.00 3.10
C ILE A 46 20.83 59.79 3.45
N ASN A 47 20.76 61.05 3.01
CA ASN A 47 19.58 61.90 3.26
C ASN A 47 18.33 61.35 2.57
N ILE A 48 18.46 60.79 1.36
CA ILE A 48 17.34 60.15 0.64
C ILE A 48 16.90 58.86 1.35
N CYS A 49 17.84 57.97 1.72
CA CYS A 49 17.49 56.73 2.41
C CYS A 49 16.79 56.99 3.75
N VAL A 50 17.21 58.01 4.50
CA VAL A 50 16.54 58.42 5.75
C VAL A 50 15.13 58.93 5.44
N ALA A 51 14.97 59.86 4.50
CA ALA A 51 13.66 60.39 4.12
C ALA A 51 12.70 59.28 3.65
N ALA A 52 13.19 58.33 2.83
CA ALA A 52 12.42 57.18 2.36
C ALA A 52 12.00 56.24 3.49
N SER A 53 12.88 56.03 4.48
CA SER A 53 12.58 55.20 5.64
C SER A 53 11.60 55.85 6.64
N GLU A 54 11.50 57.17 6.65
CA GLU A 54 10.61 57.94 7.54
C GLU A 54 9.27 58.28 6.89
N GLY A 55 9.17 58.16 5.56
CA GLY A 55 7.98 58.54 4.80
C GLY A 55 7.82 60.06 4.67
N ASP A 56 8.91 60.83 4.77
CA ASP A 56 8.87 62.29 4.66
C ASP A 56 8.87 62.72 3.19
N ASN A 57 7.68 62.69 2.59
CA ASN A 57 7.47 62.96 1.17
C ASN A 57 7.83 64.39 0.77
N GLU A 58 7.63 65.38 1.66
CA GLU A 58 7.96 66.78 1.39
C GLU A 58 9.47 66.96 1.26
N LYS A 59 10.25 66.47 2.23
CA LYS A 59 11.72 66.51 2.17
C LYS A 59 12.26 65.69 1.01
N LEU A 60 11.67 64.52 0.73
CA LEU A 60 12.07 63.69 -0.40
C LEU A 60 11.89 64.45 -1.74
N LEU A 61 10.74 65.11 -1.95
CA LEU A 61 10.48 65.90 -3.15
C LEU A 61 11.38 67.14 -3.26
N GLU A 62 11.78 67.75 -2.15
CA GLU A 62 12.77 68.83 -2.15
C GLU A 62 14.16 68.33 -2.56
N LEU A 63 14.61 67.21 -1.99
CA LEU A 63 15.89 66.59 -2.32
C LEU A 63 15.94 66.12 -3.78
N LEU A 64 14.83 65.62 -4.33
CA LEU A 64 14.74 65.11 -5.71
C LEU A 64 14.66 66.19 -6.81
N LYS A 65 14.76 67.48 -6.46
CA LYS A 65 14.86 68.57 -7.45
C LYS A 65 16.27 68.75 -8.00
N ASP A 66 17.29 68.35 -7.24
CA ASP A 66 18.67 68.47 -7.66
C ASP A 66 19.07 67.30 -8.59
N PRO A 67 19.80 67.54 -9.70
CA PRO A 67 20.19 66.46 -10.60
C PRO A 67 21.18 65.47 -9.96
N ALA A 68 21.99 65.92 -9.00
CA ALA A 68 22.97 65.09 -8.30
C ALA A 68 22.33 64.05 -7.35
N THR A 69 21.11 64.30 -6.88
CA THR A 69 20.36 63.35 -6.03
C THR A 69 19.60 62.32 -6.85
N LEU A 70 19.28 62.63 -8.12
CA LEU A 70 18.63 61.71 -9.04
C LEU A 70 19.56 60.54 -9.40
N ASP A 71 20.85 60.81 -9.65
CA ASP A 71 21.87 59.79 -9.88
C ASP A 71 22.09 58.90 -8.63
N ALA A 72 21.85 59.45 -7.44
CA ALA A 72 21.99 58.72 -6.18
C ALA A 72 20.85 57.70 -5.97
N LEU A 73 19.69 57.85 -6.62
CA LEU A 73 18.58 56.88 -6.50
C LEU A 73 18.95 55.46 -6.96
N ASN A 74 19.92 55.38 -7.88
CA ASN A 74 20.34 54.12 -8.49
C ASN A 74 21.60 53.53 -7.82
N GLN A 75 22.05 54.11 -6.71
CA GLN A 75 23.22 53.67 -5.96
C GLN A 75 22.80 52.92 -4.69
N GLU A 76 23.58 51.90 -4.32
CA GLU A 76 23.43 51.19 -3.06
C GLU A 76 24.08 51.98 -1.93
N ASP A 77 23.46 51.97 -0.76
CA ASP A 77 24.08 52.49 0.47
C ASP A 77 25.19 51.54 0.96
N ASN A 78 25.88 51.91 2.04
CA ASN A 78 26.94 51.07 2.62
C ASN A 78 26.43 49.71 3.16
N SER A 79 25.11 49.57 3.37
CA SER A 79 24.45 48.30 3.72
C SER A 79 24.23 47.41 2.51
N GLY A 80 24.28 47.95 1.28
CA GLY A 80 23.95 47.24 0.05
C GLY A 80 22.49 47.34 -0.37
N LEU A 81 21.76 48.35 0.12
CA LEU A 81 20.32 48.57 -0.10
C LEU A 81 20.08 49.84 -0.92
N TYR A 82 19.01 49.84 -1.72
CA TYR A 82 18.59 50.99 -2.51
C TYR A 82 17.59 51.86 -1.72
N PRO A 83 17.49 53.18 -1.99
CA PRO A 83 16.48 54.04 -1.38
C PRO A 83 15.04 53.50 -1.48
N LEU A 84 14.69 52.89 -2.62
CA LEU A 84 13.37 52.26 -2.84
C LEU A 84 13.12 51.07 -1.90
N THR A 85 14.14 50.27 -1.60
CA THR A 85 13.99 49.12 -0.68
C THR A 85 13.61 49.58 0.72
N TYR A 86 14.09 50.75 1.18
CA TYR A 86 13.69 51.32 2.46
C TYR A 86 12.22 51.75 2.48
N ALA A 87 11.72 52.38 1.41
CA ALA A 87 10.31 52.76 1.33
C ALA A 87 9.38 51.53 1.38
N ILE A 88 9.76 50.45 0.68
CA ILE A 88 9.00 49.19 0.64
C ILE A 88 9.01 48.49 2.00
N VAL A 89 10.19 48.34 2.63
CA VAL A 89 10.34 47.65 3.92
C VAL A 89 9.55 48.34 5.03
N PHE A 90 9.53 49.68 5.04
CA PHE A 90 8.81 50.45 6.05
C PHE A 90 7.35 50.74 5.67
N ASN A 91 6.85 50.12 4.59
CA ASN A 91 5.46 50.23 4.14
C ASN A 91 5.01 51.68 3.87
N ASN A 92 5.84 52.44 3.17
CA ASN A 92 5.52 53.81 2.75
C ASN A 92 5.12 53.82 1.27
N GLU A 93 3.82 53.58 0.99
CA GLU A 93 3.26 53.52 -0.37
C GLU A 93 3.49 54.83 -1.15
N GLU A 94 3.10 55.98 -0.59
CA GLU A 94 3.24 57.29 -1.27
C GLU A 94 4.71 57.65 -1.61
N THR A 95 5.64 57.27 -0.73
CA THR A 95 7.08 57.43 -0.98
C THR A 95 7.56 56.50 -2.10
N THR A 96 7.01 55.29 -2.17
CA THR A 96 7.30 54.29 -3.22
C THR A 96 6.85 54.82 -4.58
N GLU A 97 5.65 55.41 -4.66
CA GLU A 97 5.13 56.09 -5.86
C GLU A 97 6.06 57.20 -6.34
N ILE A 98 6.45 58.09 -5.42
CA ILE A 98 7.31 59.23 -5.73
C ILE A 98 8.66 58.75 -6.29
N LEU A 99 9.26 57.71 -5.69
CA LEU A 99 10.54 57.16 -6.15
C LEU A 99 10.41 56.49 -7.53
N LEU A 100 9.37 55.68 -7.76
CA LEU A 100 9.11 55.00 -9.03
C LEU A 100 8.77 55.99 -10.17
N SER A 101 8.16 57.13 -9.85
CA SER A 101 7.90 58.21 -10.81
C SER A 101 9.18 58.89 -11.32
N LYS A 102 10.30 58.77 -10.58
CA LYS A 102 11.59 59.41 -10.89
C LYS A 102 12.60 58.45 -11.52
N SER A 103 12.69 57.22 -11.03
CA SER A 103 13.59 56.20 -11.57
C SER A 103 12.96 54.81 -11.48
N THR A 104 13.04 54.05 -12.57
CA THR A 104 12.64 52.63 -12.64
C THR A 104 13.83 51.70 -12.88
N GLU A 105 15.06 52.21 -12.92
CA GLU A 105 16.26 51.43 -13.28
C GLU A 105 16.62 50.31 -12.28
N ILE A 106 16.14 50.45 -11.04
CA ILE A 106 16.41 49.51 -9.93
C ILE A 106 15.27 48.52 -9.70
N LEU A 107 14.16 48.64 -10.43
CA LEU A 107 12.93 47.87 -10.19
C LEU A 107 13.14 46.35 -10.22
N ASN A 108 14.08 45.91 -11.07
CA ASN A 108 14.43 44.52 -11.29
C ASN A 108 15.87 44.19 -10.83
N LYS A 109 16.52 45.07 -10.06
CA LYS A 109 17.88 44.82 -9.55
C LYS A 109 17.82 44.28 -8.12
N PRO A 110 18.40 43.10 -7.84
CA PRO A 110 18.44 42.58 -6.48
C PRO A 110 19.46 43.35 -5.62
N ASP A 111 19.10 43.57 -4.36
CA ASP A 111 19.96 44.21 -3.37
C ASP A 111 21.19 43.34 -3.01
N SER A 112 22.24 43.96 -2.49
CA SER A 112 23.47 43.25 -2.13
C SER A 112 23.43 42.56 -0.76
N LEU A 113 22.50 42.93 0.12
CA LEU A 113 22.45 42.46 1.51
C LEU A 113 21.73 41.12 1.65
N PHE A 114 20.56 41.00 1.03
CA PHE A 114 19.66 39.86 1.08
C PHE A 114 19.41 39.23 -0.29
N GLY A 115 19.78 39.92 -1.37
CA GLY A 115 19.65 39.41 -2.72
C GLY A 115 18.22 39.45 -3.27
N TYR A 116 17.32 40.25 -2.70
CA TYR A 116 15.92 40.35 -3.14
C TYR A 116 15.70 41.54 -4.07
N THR A 117 14.81 41.36 -5.04
CA THR A 117 14.29 42.47 -5.83
C THR A 117 13.27 43.28 -5.02
N PRO A 118 12.98 44.54 -5.38
CA PRO A 118 11.90 45.31 -4.79
C PRO A 118 10.55 44.56 -4.72
N LEU A 119 10.20 43.81 -5.77
CA LEU A 119 8.98 43.00 -5.81
C LEU A 119 9.00 41.82 -4.83
N MET A 120 10.15 41.14 -4.69
CA MET A 120 10.33 40.10 -3.68
C MET A 120 10.15 40.60 -2.26
N TRP A 121 10.65 41.82 -1.96
CA TRP A 121 10.43 42.45 -0.65
C TRP A 121 8.95 42.71 -0.37
N ALA A 122 8.21 43.22 -1.35
CA ALA A 122 6.77 43.48 -1.21
C ALA A 122 5.97 42.19 -0.99
N VAL A 123 6.32 41.09 -1.67
CA VAL A 123 5.70 39.77 -1.49
C VAL A 123 6.06 39.13 -0.15
N TYR A 124 7.33 39.22 0.25
CA TYR A 124 7.81 38.73 1.56
C TYR A 124 7.05 39.40 2.72
N LEU A 125 6.80 40.71 2.61
CA LEU A 125 6.08 41.50 3.62
C LEU A 125 4.55 41.44 3.49
N GLN A 126 4.03 40.69 2.52
CA GLN A 126 2.60 40.53 2.24
C GLN A 126 1.86 41.85 1.95
N ASN A 127 2.53 42.80 1.30
CA ASN A 127 1.98 44.12 1.04
C ASN A 127 1.38 44.26 -0.37
N LYS A 128 0.05 44.12 -0.46
CA LYS A 128 -0.70 44.15 -1.73
C LYS A 128 -0.62 45.49 -2.45
N GLY A 129 -0.66 46.62 -1.71
CA GLY A 129 -0.66 47.96 -2.30
C GLY A 129 0.62 48.24 -3.08
N ILE A 130 1.77 47.97 -2.45
CA ILE A 130 3.08 48.11 -3.07
C ILE A 130 3.30 47.12 -4.21
N VAL A 131 2.79 45.89 -4.12
CA VAL A 131 2.90 44.93 -5.24
C VAL A 131 2.18 45.43 -6.48
N VAL A 132 0.95 45.96 -6.33
CA VAL A 132 0.20 46.53 -7.45
C VAL A 132 0.97 47.68 -8.10
N GLU A 133 1.53 48.55 -7.27
CA GLU A 133 2.30 49.70 -7.72
C GLU A 133 3.58 49.31 -8.49
N LEU A 134 4.36 48.37 -7.97
CA LEU A 134 5.55 47.86 -8.64
C LEU A 134 5.21 47.18 -9.98
N LEU A 135 4.14 46.39 -10.03
CA LEU A 135 3.67 45.76 -11.27
C LEU A 135 3.21 46.79 -12.30
N ASN A 136 2.51 47.85 -11.88
CA ASN A 136 2.10 48.95 -12.76
C ASN A 136 3.30 49.68 -13.40
N HIS A 137 4.42 49.75 -12.69
CA HIS A 137 5.67 50.35 -13.17
C HIS A 137 6.57 49.36 -13.94
N GLY A 138 6.10 48.13 -14.20
CA GLY A 138 6.78 47.14 -15.06
C GLY A 138 7.76 46.23 -14.33
N ALA A 139 7.52 45.94 -13.04
CA ALA A 139 8.30 44.96 -12.31
C ALA A 139 8.13 43.57 -12.91
N ASP A 140 9.24 42.88 -13.13
CA ASP A 140 9.27 41.54 -13.72
C ASP A 140 9.20 40.46 -12.62
N LEU A 141 8.31 39.50 -12.82
CA LEU A 141 8.03 38.40 -11.90
C LEU A 141 9.07 37.27 -12.02
N GLU A 142 9.73 37.17 -13.17
CA GLU A 142 10.66 36.08 -13.51
C GLU A 142 12.12 36.40 -13.14
N VAL A 143 12.40 37.58 -12.58
CA VAL A 143 13.77 37.96 -12.21
C VAL A 143 14.22 37.19 -10.98
N GLU A 144 15.33 36.46 -11.13
CA GLU A 144 15.99 35.77 -10.03
C GLU A 144 16.80 36.73 -9.15
N GLY A 145 16.62 36.61 -7.84
CA GLY A 145 17.44 37.29 -6.86
C GLY A 145 18.88 36.75 -6.83
N ARG A 146 19.80 37.42 -6.14
CA ARG A 146 21.18 36.89 -5.97
C ARG A 146 21.24 35.59 -5.17
N ASN A 147 20.14 35.25 -4.48
CA ASN A 147 19.95 33.99 -3.78
C ASN A 147 19.31 32.89 -4.65
N GLY A 148 19.05 33.14 -5.94
CA GLY A 148 18.45 32.20 -6.87
C GLY A 148 16.95 32.00 -6.69
N LEU A 149 16.28 32.83 -5.88
CA LEU A 149 14.83 32.76 -5.68
C LEU A 149 14.12 33.73 -6.63
N THR A 150 12.96 33.33 -7.13
CA THR A 150 12.01 34.17 -7.86
C THR A 150 10.89 34.68 -6.94
N VAL A 151 10.02 35.55 -7.44
CA VAL A 151 8.85 36.02 -6.69
C VAL A 151 7.89 34.87 -6.37
N TYR A 152 7.76 33.90 -7.27
CA TYR A 152 6.88 32.74 -7.08
C TYR A 152 7.35 31.84 -5.94
N ASP A 153 8.66 31.66 -5.77
CA ASP A 153 9.23 30.84 -4.68
C ASP A 153 8.93 31.41 -3.28
N LEU A 154 8.60 32.71 -3.20
CA LEU A 154 8.22 33.38 -1.96
C LEU A 154 6.72 33.29 -1.66
N LEU A 155 5.88 32.87 -2.62
CA LEU A 155 4.44 32.72 -2.43
C LEU A 155 4.14 31.40 -1.69
N LYS A 156 3.67 31.51 -0.45
CA LYS A 156 3.23 30.35 0.32
C LYS A 156 1.81 29.94 -0.11
N PRO A 157 1.56 28.68 -0.52
CA PRO A 157 0.23 28.19 -0.87
C PRO A 157 -0.76 28.43 0.29
N GLY A 158 -1.90 29.05 -0.02
CA GLY A 158 -2.93 29.42 0.98
C GLY A 158 -2.66 30.70 1.78
N SER A 159 -1.64 31.49 1.43
CA SER A 159 -1.46 32.85 1.97
C SER A 159 -2.30 33.87 1.20
N GLU A 160 -2.67 34.98 1.84
CA GLU A 160 -3.47 36.03 1.19
C GLU A 160 -2.80 36.62 -0.07
N MET A 161 -1.46 36.62 -0.15
CA MET A 161 -0.75 37.02 -1.37
C MET A 161 -0.80 35.97 -2.47
N HIS A 162 -0.79 34.68 -2.12
CA HIS A 162 -0.96 33.62 -3.11
C HIS A 162 -2.34 33.71 -3.77
N ASP A 163 -3.40 33.88 -2.97
CA ASP A 163 -4.76 34.08 -3.47
C ASP A 163 -4.86 35.36 -4.33
N PHE A 164 -4.13 36.41 -3.95
CA PHE A 164 -4.07 37.65 -4.74
C PHE A 164 -3.45 37.43 -6.12
N PHE A 165 -2.33 36.69 -6.21
CA PHE A 165 -1.67 36.38 -7.48
C PHE A 165 -2.51 35.45 -8.36
N GLU A 166 -3.19 34.48 -7.75
CA GLU A 166 -4.10 33.56 -8.43
C GLU A 166 -5.32 34.30 -9.00
N GLN A 167 -5.98 35.15 -8.21
CA GLN A 167 -7.14 35.93 -8.67
C GLN A 167 -6.81 36.89 -9.82
N HIS A 168 -5.57 37.37 -9.90
CA HIS A 168 -5.12 38.29 -10.94
C HIS A 168 -4.43 37.57 -12.12
N GLY A 169 -4.45 36.22 -12.16
CA GLY A 169 -3.91 35.42 -13.26
C GLY A 169 -2.40 35.51 -13.42
N LEU A 170 -1.68 35.95 -12.38
CA LEU A 170 -0.22 36.16 -12.43
C LEU A 170 0.58 34.86 -12.35
N LEU A 171 -0.08 33.71 -12.13
CA LEU A 171 0.55 32.39 -12.04
C LEU A 171 0.54 31.60 -13.38
N GLU A 172 -0.18 32.06 -14.42
CA GLU A 172 -0.49 31.25 -15.61
C GLU A 172 0.54 31.35 -16.76
N ASN A 173 1.55 32.22 -16.69
CA ASN A 173 2.42 32.52 -17.83
C ASN A 173 3.54 31.52 -18.14
N ARG A 174 3.58 30.34 -17.50
CA ARG A 174 4.64 29.33 -17.72
C ARG A 174 4.26 28.20 -18.68
N GLN A 175 3.24 28.37 -19.53
CA GLN A 175 2.86 27.37 -20.54
C GLN A 175 3.06 27.87 -21.97
N LYS A 176 4.33 27.88 -22.43
CA LYS A 176 4.76 27.66 -23.83
C LYS A 176 6.27 27.89 -23.96
N GLU A 177 7.04 26.81 -23.91
CA GLU A 177 8.15 26.44 -24.82
C GLU A 177 9.05 25.41 -24.13
N ASP A 178 9.03 24.21 -24.72
CA ASP A 178 9.99 23.11 -24.71
C ASP A 178 10.75 22.71 -23.43
N GLY A 179 10.53 21.44 -23.06
CA GLY A 179 11.65 20.52 -22.83
C GLY A 179 11.99 20.20 -21.38
N ASP A 180 11.45 19.06 -20.94
CA ASP A 180 12.11 18.06 -20.09
C ASP A 180 12.29 18.30 -18.58
N GLU A 181 11.76 17.30 -17.85
CA GLU A 181 12.14 16.75 -16.54
C GLU A 181 12.33 17.65 -15.31
N GLY A 182 11.60 17.31 -14.23
CA GLY A 182 12.11 17.52 -12.87
C GLY A 182 11.06 17.74 -11.78
N ASP A 183 10.63 16.64 -11.17
CA ASP A 183 10.16 16.49 -9.78
C ASP A 183 10.22 17.74 -8.86
N PHE A 184 9.10 18.13 -8.24
CA PHE A 184 9.07 19.12 -7.14
C PHE A 184 8.25 18.67 -5.93
N TYR A 185 8.53 17.48 -5.42
CA TYR A 185 8.56 17.27 -3.97
C TYR A 185 9.84 16.51 -3.60
N LYS A 186 10.97 17.22 -3.66
CA LYS A 186 11.88 17.17 -2.52
C LYS A 186 11.89 18.53 -1.84
N SER A 187 10.99 18.64 -0.89
CA SER A 187 11.18 19.46 0.29
C SER A 187 12.55 19.14 0.90
N SER A 188 13.39 20.15 0.91
CA SER A 188 14.21 20.57 2.04
C SER A 188 14.52 19.49 3.09
N SER A 189 15.70 18.88 2.92
CA SER A 189 16.53 18.43 4.02
C SER A 189 16.79 19.60 4.98
N LEU A 190 16.39 19.44 6.24
CA LEU A 190 17.24 19.83 7.37
C LEU A 190 17.29 18.65 8.34
N SER A 191 18.41 17.93 8.25
CA SER A 191 19.06 17.05 9.23
C SER A 191 18.55 17.19 10.67
N ASN A 192 18.24 16.13 11.44
CA ASN A 192 18.86 14.81 11.50
C ASN A 192 17.90 13.84 12.27
N PRO A 193 17.42 12.72 11.70
CA PRO A 193 16.67 11.70 12.45
C PRO A 193 17.28 10.31 12.21
N GLU A 194 18.33 9.93 12.93
CA GLU A 194 18.88 8.56 12.81
C GLU A 194 18.51 7.64 13.98
N LYS A 195 17.62 8.04 14.89
CA LYS A 195 17.21 7.17 16.02
C LYS A 195 15.74 7.15 16.40
N ASP A 196 14.88 7.94 15.77
CA ASP A 196 13.48 8.05 16.22
C ASP A 196 12.45 7.51 15.21
N ASP A 197 12.82 7.23 13.95
CA ASP A 197 11.86 6.76 12.93
C ASP A 197 11.47 5.28 13.09
N GLU A 198 12.39 4.42 13.54
CA GLU A 198 12.03 3.05 13.93
C GLU A 198 11.12 3.02 15.17
N LEU A 199 11.25 3.99 16.08
CA LEU A 199 10.36 4.12 17.22
C LEU A 199 9.00 4.68 16.79
N LEU A 200 8.94 5.66 15.88
CA LEU A 200 7.70 6.24 15.38
C LEU A 200 6.88 5.28 14.53
N ASP A 201 7.50 4.40 13.74
CA ASP A 201 6.80 3.38 12.98
C ASP A 201 6.35 2.20 13.85
N ASN A 202 7.15 1.80 14.85
CA ASN A 202 6.71 0.84 15.87
C ASN A 202 5.62 1.42 16.79
N ILE A 203 5.67 2.72 17.10
CA ILE A 203 4.65 3.42 17.88
C ILE A 203 3.37 3.58 17.04
N ARG A 204 3.46 3.87 15.74
CA ARG A 204 2.32 3.94 14.82
C ARG A 204 1.65 2.58 14.60
N LEU A 205 2.42 1.48 14.62
CA LEU A 205 1.87 0.12 14.62
C LEU A 205 1.17 -0.23 15.96
N GLN A 206 1.65 0.32 17.08
CA GLN A 206 1.05 0.15 18.41
C GLN A 206 -0.13 1.08 18.69
N THR A 207 -0.21 2.22 18.01
CA THR A 207 -1.34 3.16 18.08
C THR A 207 -2.28 2.97 16.89
N ALA A 208 -2.81 1.75 16.75
CA ALA A 208 -4.07 1.56 16.04
C ALA A 208 -5.21 2.21 16.86
N GLY A 209 -5.30 3.54 16.77
CA GLY A 209 -6.17 4.35 17.59
C GLY A 209 -6.32 5.77 17.03
N LEU A 210 -7.30 5.90 16.12
CA LEU A 210 -8.10 7.12 15.88
C LEU A 210 -7.34 8.37 15.43
N ASN A 211 -7.47 8.69 14.14
CA ASN A 211 -8.16 9.92 13.72
C ASN A 211 -8.57 9.80 12.26
N VAL A 212 -9.89 9.75 12.04
CA VAL A 212 -10.53 9.96 10.74
C VAL A 212 -11.12 11.37 10.80
N ASN A 213 -10.82 12.19 9.80
CA ASN A 213 -11.77 13.16 9.26
C ASN A 213 -11.61 13.20 7.74
N ASP A 214 -12.76 13.08 7.08
CA ASP A 214 -13.01 13.12 5.65
C ASP A 214 -12.66 14.49 5.04
N ASP A 215 -12.09 14.48 3.83
CA ASP A 215 -12.83 14.91 2.63
C ASP A 215 -11.96 14.73 1.36
N THR A 216 -12.50 13.92 0.44
CA THR A 216 -12.37 13.98 -1.03
C THR A 216 -11.00 14.16 -1.71
N ASN A 217 -10.63 13.12 -2.48
CA ASN A 217 -9.82 13.17 -3.71
C ASN A 217 -8.46 13.90 -3.65
N LEU A 218 -7.51 13.35 -2.89
CA LEU A 218 -6.11 13.42 -3.27
C LEU A 218 -5.47 12.03 -3.17
N TYR A 219 -5.49 11.32 -4.28
CA TYR A 219 -4.37 10.45 -4.64
C TYR A 219 -3.17 11.36 -4.91
N GLN A 220 -2.55 11.86 -3.85
CA GLN A 220 -1.18 12.36 -3.95
C GLN A 220 -0.30 11.15 -3.74
N ASP A 221 0.17 10.62 -4.87
CA ASP A 221 1.23 9.63 -4.95
C ASP A 221 2.43 10.08 -4.13
N SER A 222 2.53 9.60 -2.89
CA SER A 222 3.77 9.57 -2.12
C SER A 222 4.77 8.53 -2.67
N ASN A 223 4.65 8.20 -3.96
CA ASN A 223 5.59 7.42 -4.77
C ASN A 223 6.40 8.30 -5.73
N ALA A 224 6.23 9.64 -5.71
CA ALA A 224 7.11 10.56 -6.41
C ALA A 224 8.49 10.62 -5.71
N PHE A 225 9.30 9.60 -5.95
CA PHE A 225 10.74 9.78 -5.91
C PHE A 225 11.43 8.94 -6.99
N VAL A 226 11.97 9.66 -7.97
CA VAL A 226 13.04 9.31 -8.89
C VAL A 226 12.76 8.06 -9.71
N ALA A 227 12.05 8.28 -10.82
CA ALA A 227 12.47 7.63 -12.05
C ALA A 227 14.00 7.86 -12.17
N PRO A 228 14.82 6.84 -12.45
CA PRO A 228 16.20 7.08 -12.82
C PRO A 228 16.20 7.98 -14.07
N SER A 229 16.32 9.29 -13.87
CA SER A 229 16.60 10.24 -14.93
C SER A 229 17.87 9.75 -15.61
N ALA A 230 17.74 9.52 -16.92
CA ALA A 230 18.72 8.93 -17.81
C ALA A 230 18.96 7.41 -17.63
N LEU A 231 18.22 6.58 -18.39
CA LEU A 231 18.86 5.61 -19.33
C LEU A 231 17.93 4.67 -20.12
N PHE A 232 16.60 4.67 -19.97
CA PHE A 232 15.76 3.79 -20.81
C PHE A 232 14.51 4.49 -21.35
N GLU A 233 14.63 5.03 -22.57
CA GLU A 233 13.51 5.17 -23.52
C GLU A 233 12.99 3.79 -24.01
N ASP A 234 13.60 2.68 -23.57
CA ASP A 234 13.28 1.32 -24.03
C ASP A 234 12.13 0.70 -23.22
N GLU A 235 10.97 0.54 -23.85
CA GLU A 235 9.86 -0.29 -23.31
C GLU A 235 10.31 -1.75 -23.08
N PHE A 236 9.88 -2.35 -21.96
CA PHE A 236 10.13 -3.78 -21.73
C PHE A 236 9.44 -4.63 -22.81
N ASN A 237 10.23 -5.34 -23.62
CA ASN A 237 9.71 -6.13 -24.71
C ASN A 237 9.50 -7.56 -24.23
N PHE A 238 8.26 -8.00 -24.02
CA PHE A 238 7.97 -9.36 -23.55
C PHE A 238 8.31 -10.43 -24.60
N ASN A 239 8.19 -10.11 -25.89
CA ASN A 239 8.30 -11.08 -26.99
C ASN A 239 9.72 -11.31 -27.47
N LYS A 240 10.63 -10.35 -27.25
CA LYS A 240 12.04 -10.44 -27.68
C LYS A 240 12.97 -10.28 -26.49
N LEU A 241 13.92 -11.20 -26.39
CA LEU A 241 14.97 -11.15 -25.38
C LEU A 241 15.98 -10.04 -25.72
N LEU A 242 15.92 -8.93 -24.98
CA LEU A 242 16.85 -7.80 -25.11
C LEU A 242 17.93 -7.84 -24.02
N LYS A 243 19.09 -7.25 -24.31
CA LYS A 243 20.17 -7.08 -23.33
C LYS A 243 19.65 -6.22 -22.17
N ASN A 244 19.93 -6.60 -20.92
CA ASN A 244 19.43 -5.98 -19.68
C ASN A 244 17.95 -6.26 -19.31
N GLN A 245 17.29 -7.22 -19.97
CA GLN A 245 15.90 -7.63 -19.64
C GLN A 245 15.78 -9.10 -19.21
N TYR A 246 16.89 -9.72 -18.79
CA TYR A 246 16.96 -11.07 -18.28
C TYR A 246 18.19 -11.24 -17.36
N ILE A 247 18.13 -12.21 -16.45
CA ILE A 247 19.23 -12.56 -15.55
C ILE A 247 19.81 -13.90 -15.97
N MET A 248 21.10 -13.95 -16.26
CA MET A 248 21.79 -15.19 -16.58
C MET A 248 22.11 -15.95 -15.30
N PHE A 249 21.68 -17.21 -15.19
CA PHE A 249 22.00 -18.04 -14.02
C PHE A 249 22.11 -19.53 -14.36
N SER A 250 22.74 -20.28 -13.47
CA SER A 250 22.90 -21.74 -13.53
C SER A 250 22.21 -22.43 -12.34
N ASP A 251 22.11 -23.77 -12.38
CA ASP A 251 21.50 -24.55 -11.29
C ASP A 251 22.17 -24.26 -9.93
N PHE A 252 23.47 -24.02 -9.93
CA PHE A 252 24.26 -23.69 -8.73
C PHE A 252 23.95 -22.30 -8.17
N ASP A 253 23.42 -21.39 -8.97
CA ASP A 253 23.12 -20.01 -8.56
C ASP A 253 21.78 -19.91 -7.81
N ILE A 254 20.88 -20.88 -8.03
CA ILE A 254 19.50 -20.89 -7.51
C ILE A 254 19.42 -20.57 -6.01
N PRO A 255 20.20 -21.20 -5.09
CA PRO A 255 20.05 -20.95 -3.66
C PRO A 255 20.32 -19.50 -3.26
N SER A 256 21.34 -18.87 -3.86
CA SER A 256 21.76 -17.50 -3.55
C SER A 256 20.83 -16.46 -4.19
N ILE A 257 20.34 -16.72 -5.40
CA ILE A 257 19.33 -15.88 -6.03
C ILE A 257 18.03 -15.92 -5.21
N LEU A 258 17.63 -17.11 -4.73
CA LEU A 258 16.50 -17.25 -3.82
C LEU A 258 16.74 -16.61 -2.45
N GLU A 259 17.98 -16.49 -1.99
CA GLU A 259 18.29 -15.75 -0.77
C GLU A 259 18.10 -14.24 -0.99
N LEU A 260 18.70 -13.71 -2.06
CA LEU A 260 18.52 -12.32 -2.48
C LEU A 260 17.05 -11.94 -2.59
N ILE A 261 16.23 -12.74 -3.29
CA ILE A 261 14.79 -12.49 -3.47
C ILE A 261 14.05 -12.28 -2.13
N PHE A 262 14.44 -13.02 -1.09
CA PHE A 262 13.80 -12.94 0.23
C PHE A 262 14.43 -11.88 1.12
N GLU A 263 15.67 -11.46 0.85
CA GLU A 263 16.26 -10.27 1.47
C GLU A 263 15.61 -8.98 0.94
N LEU A 264 15.17 -8.96 -0.32
CA LEU A 264 14.48 -7.81 -0.92
C LEU A 264 13.20 -7.44 -0.16
N GLU A 265 12.48 -8.41 0.41
CA GLU A 265 11.32 -8.17 1.27
C GLU A 265 11.66 -7.26 2.46
N LYS A 266 12.82 -7.48 3.08
CA LYS A 266 13.28 -6.69 4.24
C LYS A 266 13.81 -5.33 3.82
N LYS A 267 14.48 -5.26 2.66
CA LYS A 267 15.09 -4.02 2.14
C LYS A 267 14.06 -3.08 1.52
N TYR A 268 13.03 -3.63 0.85
CA TYR A 268 12.04 -2.89 0.09
C TYR A 268 10.61 -3.34 0.43
N ALA A 269 10.14 -3.02 1.64
CA ALA A 269 8.88 -3.49 2.20
C ALA A 269 7.62 -3.21 1.33
N HIS A 270 7.63 -2.19 0.47
CA HIS A 270 6.46 -1.80 -0.34
C HIS A 270 6.65 -2.00 -1.86
N LYS A 271 7.84 -2.40 -2.33
CA LYS A 271 8.11 -2.60 -3.77
C LYS A 271 8.09 -4.08 -4.12
N THR A 272 6.88 -4.63 -4.22
CA THR A 272 6.63 -6.04 -4.56
C THR A 272 6.97 -6.40 -6.01
N THR A 273 7.16 -5.40 -6.88
CA THR A 273 7.55 -5.60 -8.28
C THR A 273 8.97 -6.13 -8.42
N TYR A 274 9.90 -5.77 -7.53
CA TYR A 274 11.30 -6.18 -7.59
C TYR A 274 11.51 -7.69 -7.45
N PRO A 275 11.07 -8.37 -6.37
CA PRO A 275 11.22 -9.82 -6.28
C PRO A 275 10.48 -10.55 -7.42
N ALA A 276 9.31 -10.05 -7.85
CA ALA A 276 8.59 -10.62 -8.99
C ALA A 276 9.37 -10.47 -10.30
N ALA A 277 10.03 -9.33 -10.51
CA ALA A 277 10.85 -9.05 -11.68
C ALA A 277 12.13 -9.91 -11.70
N VAL A 278 12.81 -10.08 -10.56
CA VAL A 278 13.97 -10.99 -10.45
C VAL A 278 13.56 -12.42 -10.84
N ILE A 279 12.47 -12.94 -10.24
CA ILE A 279 11.96 -14.29 -10.56
C ILE A 279 11.64 -14.40 -12.06
N TYR A 280 10.90 -13.43 -12.61
CA TYR A 280 10.50 -13.43 -14.02
C TYR A 280 11.71 -13.35 -14.97
N GLN A 281 12.67 -12.47 -14.71
CA GLN A 281 13.87 -12.31 -15.55
C GLN A 281 14.76 -13.55 -15.54
N CYS A 282 14.86 -14.27 -14.41
CA CYS A 282 15.52 -15.59 -14.36
C CYS A 282 14.76 -16.61 -15.21
N VAL A 283 13.44 -16.76 -15.02
CA VAL A 283 12.60 -17.69 -15.80
C VAL A 283 12.72 -17.41 -17.29
N ARG A 284 12.71 -16.14 -17.68
CA ARG A 284 12.84 -15.69 -19.05
C ARG A 284 14.15 -16.14 -19.71
N TYR A 285 15.26 -16.05 -18.98
CA TYR A 285 16.55 -16.57 -19.45
C TYR A 285 16.53 -18.09 -19.60
N ALA A 286 15.98 -18.81 -18.62
CA ALA A 286 15.92 -20.27 -18.64
C ALA A 286 15.08 -20.82 -19.81
N ASP A 287 13.95 -20.18 -20.10
CA ASP A 287 13.04 -20.54 -21.20
C ASP A 287 13.60 -20.11 -22.57
N HIS A 288 13.86 -18.82 -22.80
CA HIS A 288 14.19 -18.31 -24.14
C HIS A 288 15.65 -18.52 -24.53
N SER A 289 16.60 -18.35 -23.60
CA SER A 289 18.04 -18.45 -23.89
C SER A 289 18.57 -19.87 -23.73
N LYS A 290 18.28 -20.53 -22.59
CA LYS A 290 18.76 -21.89 -22.32
C LYS A 290 17.83 -22.98 -22.87
N LYS A 291 16.54 -22.69 -23.07
CA LYS A 291 15.53 -23.66 -23.51
C LYS A 291 15.50 -24.92 -22.65
N SER A 292 15.60 -24.73 -21.34
CA SER A 292 15.63 -25.82 -20.36
C SER A 292 14.36 -25.83 -19.53
N ASP A 293 13.45 -26.74 -19.87
CA ASP A 293 12.18 -26.91 -19.16
C ASP A 293 12.38 -27.27 -17.69
N ILE A 294 13.39 -28.11 -17.43
CA ILE A 294 13.73 -28.58 -16.08
C ILE A 294 14.18 -27.41 -15.20
N LEU A 295 14.99 -26.49 -15.75
CA LEU A 295 15.47 -25.33 -15.01
C LEU A 295 14.33 -24.38 -14.64
N VAL A 296 13.39 -24.15 -15.56
CA VAL A 296 12.19 -23.32 -15.33
C VAL A 296 11.32 -23.93 -14.24
N GLU A 297 10.95 -25.21 -14.38
CA GLU A 297 10.09 -25.91 -13.42
C GLU A 297 10.75 -25.98 -12.04
N ASN A 298 12.04 -26.34 -11.96
CA ASN A 298 12.75 -26.45 -10.69
C ASN A 298 12.88 -25.11 -9.98
N PHE A 299 13.26 -24.05 -10.71
CA PHE A 299 13.44 -22.72 -10.12
C PHE A 299 12.11 -22.19 -9.56
N LEU A 300 11.03 -22.27 -10.32
CA LEU A 300 9.71 -21.82 -9.87
C LEU A 300 9.16 -22.67 -8.72
N ASN A 301 9.34 -23.99 -8.77
CA ASN A 301 8.92 -24.88 -7.67
C ASN A 301 9.66 -24.58 -6.37
N LEU A 302 10.96 -24.31 -6.44
CA LEU A 302 11.76 -23.92 -5.28
C LEU A 302 11.34 -22.52 -4.78
N ALA A 303 11.11 -21.56 -5.67
CA ALA A 303 10.60 -20.24 -5.31
C ALA A 303 9.25 -20.34 -4.60
N PHE A 304 8.25 -21.01 -5.17
CA PHE A 304 6.94 -21.20 -4.56
C PHE A 304 7.01 -21.96 -3.23
N THR A 305 7.87 -22.98 -3.14
CA THR A 305 8.07 -23.71 -1.88
C THR A 305 8.69 -22.84 -0.80
N ARG A 306 9.67 -22.00 -1.16
CA ARG A 306 10.27 -21.04 -0.23
C ARG A 306 9.27 -19.98 0.21
N ILE A 307 8.43 -19.46 -0.71
CA ILE A 307 7.36 -18.50 -0.37
C ILE A 307 6.42 -19.12 0.66
N ARG A 308 5.93 -20.34 0.40
CA ARG A 308 5.06 -21.08 1.33
C ARG A 308 5.70 -21.35 2.69
N SER A 309 7.02 -21.58 2.71
CA SER A 309 7.75 -21.80 3.96
C SER A 309 7.90 -20.52 4.77
N ASN A 310 8.15 -19.37 4.11
CA ASN A 310 8.33 -18.07 4.76
C ASN A 310 7.02 -17.54 5.36
N THR A 311 5.92 -17.72 4.65
CA THR A 311 4.60 -17.26 5.09
C THR A 311 3.87 -18.26 6.01
N LEU A 312 4.52 -19.37 6.38
CA LEU A 312 3.94 -20.51 7.10
C LEU A 312 2.72 -21.15 6.40
N SER A 313 2.47 -20.83 5.13
CA SER A 313 1.35 -21.35 4.35
C SER A 313 1.67 -22.73 3.78
N LYS A 314 1.69 -23.77 4.62
CA LYS A 314 1.81 -25.17 4.14
C LYS A 314 0.51 -25.58 3.43
N SER A 315 0.65 -26.12 2.21
CA SER A 315 -0.51 -26.65 1.46
C SER A 315 -1.29 -27.67 2.30
N GLY A 316 -2.59 -27.43 2.48
CA GLY A 316 -3.49 -28.34 3.18
C GLY A 316 -3.35 -28.40 4.72
N VAL A 317 -2.45 -27.64 5.35
CA VAL A 317 -2.27 -27.65 6.82
C VAL A 317 -2.35 -26.23 7.36
N THR A 318 -3.46 -25.91 8.03
CA THR A 318 -3.62 -24.66 8.78
C THR A 318 -2.99 -24.81 10.16
N THR A 319 -2.00 -23.98 10.50
CA THR A 319 -1.52 -23.92 11.89
C THR A 319 -2.49 -23.06 12.68
N VAL A 320 -3.25 -23.68 13.58
CA VAL A 320 -4.40 -23.08 14.28
C VAL A 320 -4.00 -21.95 15.26
N GLN A 321 -2.71 -21.63 15.39
CA GLN A 321 -2.17 -20.80 16.48
C GLN A 321 -1.17 -19.70 16.05
N SER A 322 -0.95 -19.51 14.75
CA SER A 322 -0.09 -18.44 14.25
C SER A 322 -0.89 -17.12 14.20
N GLN A 323 -0.41 -16.07 14.88
CA GLN A 323 -1.00 -14.72 14.79
C GLN A 323 -0.87 -14.10 13.39
N GLY A 324 -0.04 -14.70 12.52
CA GLY A 324 0.13 -14.41 11.11
C GLY A 324 0.43 -12.94 10.78
N ASP A 325 1.55 -12.72 10.09
CA ASP A 325 1.92 -11.38 9.66
C ASP A 325 1.15 -11.00 8.39
N ILE A 326 0.15 -10.13 8.55
CA ILE A 326 -0.71 -9.63 7.46
C ILE A 326 0.14 -8.90 6.41
N VAL A 327 1.15 -8.14 6.84
CA VAL A 327 1.98 -7.33 5.96
C VAL A 327 2.82 -8.26 5.08
N LEU A 328 3.51 -9.21 5.71
CA LEU A 328 4.29 -10.24 5.03
C LEU A 328 3.46 -11.06 4.04
N GLN A 329 2.29 -11.55 4.47
CA GLN A 329 1.42 -12.37 3.63
C GLN A 329 0.88 -11.56 2.45
N SER A 330 0.49 -10.30 2.68
CA SER A 330 0.04 -9.40 1.62
C SER A 330 1.17 -9.05 0.64
N TYR A 331 2.41 -8.92 1.12
CA TYR A 331 3.57 -8.68 0.28
C TYR A 331 3.75 -9.82 -0.71
N TRP A 332 3.89 -11.06 -0.23
CA TRP A 332 4.07 -12.23 -1.11
C TRP A 332 2.85 -12.53 -1.99
N LEU A 333 1.63 -12.22 -1.53
CA LEU A 333 0.44 -12.29 -2.36
C LEU A 333 0.52 -11.34 -3.56
N SER A 334 1.03 -10.13 -3.34
CA SER A 334 1.28 -9.16 -4.41
C SER A 334 2.41 -9.59 -5.35
N VAL A 335 3.52 -10.12 -4.81
CA VAL A 335 4.63 -10.65 -5.63
C VAL A 335 4.13 -11.73 -6.60
N LEU A 336 3.31 -12.66 -6.13
CA LEU A 336 2.72 -13.71 -6.98
C LEU A 336 1.73 -13.15 -8.00
N ASN A 337 0.98 -12.11 -7.64
CA ASN A 337 0.07 -11.43 -8.56
C ASN A 337 0.85 -10.71 -9.70
N PHE A 338 1.95 -10.02 -9.39
CA PHE A 338 2.81 -9.43 -10.42
C PHE A 338 3.54 -10.48 -11.26
N LEU A 339 4.01 -11.57 -10.63
CA LEU A 339 4.60 -12.68 -11.37
C LEU A 339 3.59 -13.31 -12.34
N TYR A 340 2.34 -13.52 -11.90
CA TYR A 340 1.26 -13.98 -12.77
C TYR A 340 1.04 -13.04 -13.95
N PHE A 341 1.02 -11.73 -13.70
CA PHE A 341 0.91 -10.71 -14.75
C PHE A 341 2.06 -10.79 -15.77
N TYR A 342 3.31 -10.89 -15.32
CA TYR A 342 4.46 -10.99 -16.23
C TYR A 342 4.45 -12.27 -17.06
N LEU A 343 4.11 -13.41 -16.45
CA LEU A 343 4.02 -14.69 -17.14
C LEU A 343 2.84 -14.74 -18.14
N CYS A 344 1.72 -14.08 -17.83
CA CYS A 344 0.60 -13.94 -18.77
C CYS A 344 0.95 -13.10 -20.01
N ARG A 345 1.89 -12.15 -19.88
CA ARG A 345 2.37 -11.32 -21.00
C ARG A 345 3.44 -12.00 -21.84
N ASP A 346 4.07 -13.07 -21.35
CA ASP A 346 5.00 -13.88 -22.14
C ASP A 346 4.21 -14.85 -23.02
N ASP A 347 4.25 -14.60 -24.33
CA ASP A 347 3.43 -15.29 -25.32
C ASP A 347 3.56 -16.83 -25.21
N GLY A 348 2.45 -17.46 -24.83
CA GLY A 348 2.34 -18.92 -24.75
C GLY A 348 3.11 -19.59 -23.61
N PHE A 349 3.57 -18.84 -22.59
CA PHE A 349 4.31 -19.42 -21.47
C PHE A 349 3.52 -20.54 -20.75
N PHE A 350 2.27 -20.29 -20.36
CA PHE A 350 1.44 -21.29 -19.68
C PHE A 350 1.01 -22.47 -20.57
N LYS A 351 1.08 -22.31 -21.90
CA LYS A 351 0.90 -23.41 -22.85
C LYS A 351 2.10 -24.37 -22.80
N ARG A 352 3.31 -23.84 -22.65
CA ARG A 352 4.55 -24.62 -22.47
C ARG A 352 4.61 -25.27 -21.08
N TYR A 353 4.20 -24.53 -20.05
CA TYR A 353 4.34 -24.94 -18.64
C TYR A 353 3.00 -24.91 -17.87
N PRO A 354 2.05 -25.82 -18.16
CA PRO A 354 0.75 -25.84 -17.49
C PRO A 354 0.82 -26.16 -15.99
N LYS A 355 1.80 -26.97 -15.57
CA LYS A 355 2.03 -27.30 -14.15
C LYS A 355 2.34 -26.05 -13.32
N VAL A 356 3.14 -25.14 -13.89
CA VAL A 356 3.49 -23.88 -13.22
C VAL A 356 2.25 -23.05 -12.91
N LEU A 357 1.25 -23.02 -13.80
CA LEU A 357 -0.02 -22.34 -13.53
C LEU A 357 -0.74 -22.98 -12.33
N GLN A 358 -0.79 -24.31 -12.28
CA GLN A 358 -1.40 -25.03 -11.15
C GLN A 358 -0.68 -24.75 -9.83
N ASP A 359 0.65 -24.76 -9.82
CA ASP A 359 1.46 -24.48 -8.63
C ASP A 359 1.32 -23.03 -8.16
N LEU A 360 1.19 -22.08 -9.10
CA LEU A 360 0.89 -20.69 -8.81
C LEU A 360 -0.50 -20.55 -8.16
N ILE A 361 -1.53 -21.20 -8.71
CA ILE A 361 -2.90 -21.20 -8.15
C ILE A 361 -2.91 -21.76 -6.73
N VAL A 362 -2.26 -22.89 -6.49
CA VAL A 362 -2.17 -23.52 -5.15
C VAL A 362 -1.46 -22.58 -4.16
N THR A 363 -0.41 -21.90 -4.62
CA THR A 363 0.35 -20.99 -3.77
C THR A 363 -0.47 -19.73 -3.45
N LEU A 364 -1.14 -19.12 -4.43
CA LEU A 364 -2.09 -18.02 -4.21
C LEU A 364 -3.19 -18.41 -3.22
N GLN A 365 -3.79 -19.58 -3.41
CA GLN A 365 -4.84 -20.06 -2.51
C GLN A 365 -4.32 -20.21 -1.08
N SER A 366 -3.13 -20.78 -0.91
CA SER A 366 -2.52 -20.99 0.41
C SER A 366 -2.27 -19.67 1.14
N LEU A 367 -1.84 -18.62 0.42
CA LEU A 367 -1.64 -17.28 0.98
C LEU A 367 -2.97 -16.60 1.31
N ILE A 368 -3.99 -16.70 0.44
CA ILE A 368 -5.32 -16.14 0.71
C ILE A 368 -5.92 -16.78 1.97
N ILE A 369 -5.79 -18.10 2.13
CA ILE A 369 -6.28 -18.82 3.32
C ILE A 369 -5.55 -18.34 4.57
N GLU A 370 -4.23 -18.24 4.53
CA GLU A 370 -3.43 -17.85 5.70
C GLU A 370 -3.64 -16.38 6.08
N LEU A 371 -3.74 -15.48 5.10
CA LEU A 371 -4.14 -14.08 5.30
C LEU A 371 -5.52 -13.99 5.96
N THR A 372 -6.47 -14.79 5.46
CA THR A 372 -7.80 -14.87 6.05
C THR A 372 -7.69 -15.35 7.50
N ASN A 373 -6.94 -16.41 7.80
CA ASN A 373 -6.77 -16.94 9.16
C ASN A 373 -6.17 -15.92 10.14
N SER A 374 -5.18 -15.16 9.68
CA SER A 374 -4.55 -14.08 10.45
C SER A 374 -5.56 -13.00 10.87
N ILE A 375 -6.52 -12.70 9.98
CA ILE A 375 -7.62 -11.77 10.24
C ILE A 375 -8.70 -12.41 11.11
N LYS A 376 -9.05 -13.68 10.86
CA LYS A 376 -9.98 -14.45 11.69
C LYS A 376 -9.53 -14.43 13.15
N PHE A 377 -8.25 -14.66 13.42
CA PHE A 377 -7.70 -14.63 14.78
C PHE A 377 -7.93 -13.28 15.46
N ARG A 378 -7.58 -12.16 14.79
CA ARG A 378 -7.77 -10.80 15.32
C ARG A 378 -9.25 -10.44 15.53
N LEU A 379 -10.13 -10.86 14.63
CA LEU A 379 -11.57 -10.60 14.72
C LEU A 379 -12.27 -11.50 15.76
N ASN A 380 -11.78 -12.72 15.98
CA ASN A 380 -12.43 -13.73 16.82
C ASN A 380 -12.60 -13.24 18.27
N ASP A 381 -11.61 -12.51 18.77
CA ASP A 381 -11.59 -11.92 20.11
C ASP A 381 -12.51 -10.68 20.21
N LEU A 382 -12.78 -10.02 19.08
CA LEU A 382 -13.63 -8.83 19.03
C LEU A 382 -15.11 -9.15 18.84
N ILE A 383 -15.47 -10.26 18.18
CA ILE A 383 -16.87 -10.57 17.80
C ILE A 383 -17.82 -10.59 19.00
N ASP A 384 -17.45 -11.23 20.10
CA ASP A 384 -18.34 -11.38 21.26
C ASP A 384 -18.62 -10.02 21.91
N ASP A 385 -17.58 -9.23 22.14
CA ASP A 385 -17.68 -7.96 22.84
C ASP A 385 -18.26 -6.86 21.94
N CYS A 386 -17.88 -6.81 20.66
CA CYS A 386 -18.26 -5.73 19.74
C CYS A 386 -19.60 -5.99 19.03
N LEU A 387 -19.99 -7.24 18.73
CA LEU A 387 -21.23 -7.52 17.99
C LEU A 387 -22.33 -8.13 18.86
N LEU A 388 -22.01 -9.11 19.71
CA LEU A 388 -23.03 -9.87 20.44
C LEU A 388 -23.40 -9.23 21.79
N ASN A 389 -22.41 -8.72 22.52
CA ASN A 389 -22.60 -8.14 23.84
C ASN A 389 -22.77 -6.61 23.81
N PHE A 390 -22.26 -5.91 22.80
CA PHE A 390 -22.29 -4.45 22.70
C PHE A 390 -23.71 -3.89 22.63
N THR A 391 -24.13 -3.13 23.64
CA THR A 391 -25.47 -2.53 23.75
C THR A 391 -25.43 -1.01 23.55
N ASN A 392 -26.09 -0.52 22.49
CA ASN A 392 -26.38 0.91 22.31
C ASN A 392 -27.78 1.31 22.83
N ILE A 393 -28.67 0.34 23.04
CA ILE A 393 -30.06 0.59 23.42
C ILE A 393 -30.19 0.44 24.94
N PRO A 394 -30.54 1.51 25.69
CA PRO A 394 -30.64 1.50 27.16
C PRO A 394 -31.63 0.46 27.68
N ASP A 395 -32.75 0.28 26.95
CA ASP A 395 -33.87 -0.58 27.33
C ASP A 395 -33.51 -2.07 27.39
N ILE A 396 -32.46 -2.52 26.70
CA ILE A 396 -32.06 -3.94 26.68
C ILE A 396 -31.60 -4.40 28.06
N THR A 397 -30.94 -3.53 28.82
CA THR A 397 -30.51 -3.83 30.20
C THR A 397 -31.69 -3.98 31.17
N SER A 398 -32.85 -3.45 30.78
CA SER A 398 -34.10 -3.50 31.54
C SER A 398 -35.02 -4.67 31.15
N THR A 399 -34.75 -5.37 30.04
CA THR A 399 -35.58 -6.51 29.59
C THR A 399 -35.64 -7.63 30.63
N LEU A 400 -36.87 -7.96 31.04
CA LEU A 400 -37.15 -9.05 31.97
C LEU A 400 -37.52 -10.31 31.18
N TYR A 401 -37.11 -11.46 31.70
CA TYR A 401 -37.39 -12.77 31.08
C TYR A 401 -38.26 -13.62 32.01
N LYS A 402 -39.16 -14.43 31.42
CA LYS A 402 -40.14 -15.21 32.19
C LYS A 402 -39.54 -16.18 33.21
N ASN A 403 -38.32 -16.65 32.99
CA ASN A 403 -37.63 -17.60 33.86
C ASN A 403 -36.66 -16.94 34.86
N ASP A 404 -36.53 -15.61 34.83
CA ASP A 404 -35.65 -14.89 35.75
C ASP A 404 -36.40 -14.50 37.02
N TRP A 405 -35.96 -15.04 38.16
CA TRP A 405 -36.51 -14.74 39.48
C TRP A 405 -36.17 -13.32 39.98
N ASN A 406 -35.62 -12.46 39.11
CA ASN A 406 -35.27 -11.07 39.40
C ASN A 406 -36.48 -10.15 39.60
N PHE A 407 -37.71 -10.63 39.42
CA PHE A 407 -38.95 -9.91 39.73
C PHE A 407 -38.99 -9.36 41.18
N PHE A 408 -38.31 -10.02 42.12
CA PHE A 408 -38.31 -9.63 43.53
C PHE A 408 -37.17 -8.69 43.93
N LYS A 409 -36.22 -8.42 43.03
CA LYS A 409 -35.20 -7.37 43.25
C LYS A 409 -35.71 -6.09 42.61
N LYS A 410 -36.21 -5.14 43.43
CA LYS A 410 -36.38 -3.75 43.00
C LYS A 410 -35.03 -3.23 42.51
N LYS A 411 -34.78 -3.30 41.20
CA LYS A 411 -33.76 -2.45 40.58
C LYS A 411 -34.40 -1.08 40.39
N HIS A 412 -33.65 -0.05 40.77
CA HIS A 412 -33.95 1.32 40.38
C HIS A 412 -34.20 1.33 38.88
N GLN A 413 -35.41 1.72 38.46
CA GLN A 413 -35.57 2.21 37.10
C GLN A 413 -34.55 3.35 36.93
N PRO A 414 -33.71 3.35 35.88
CA PRO A 414 -33.07 4.59 35.49
C PRO A 414 -34.24 5.52 35.17
N LYS A 415 -34.42 6.53 36.02
CA LYS A 415 -35.33 7.61 35.67
C LYS A 415 -34.73 8.20 34.41
N SER A 416 -35.52 8.31 33.34
CA SER A 416 -35.26 9.20 32.22
C SER A 416 -35.19 10.62 32.80
N THR A 417 -34.03 10.92 33.36
CA THR A 417 -33.78 12.15 34.08
C THR A 417 -33.30 13.13 33.04
N TYR A 418 -33.71 14.39 33.18
CA TYR A 418 -33.15 15.50 32.43
C TYR A 418 -31.62 15.42 32.29
N ASP A 419 -30.94 14.86 33.29
CA ASP A 419 -29.49 14.60 33.32
C ASP A 419 -28.98 13.55 32.31
N GLU A 420 -29.74 12.50 31.97
CA GLU A 420 -29.35 11.54 30.92
C GLU A 420 -29.45 12.17 29.53
N ILE A 421 -30.53 12.93 29.29
CA ILE A 421 -30.71 13.70 28.05
C ILE A 421 -29.62 14.77 27.94
N TYR A 422 -29.27 15.42 29.05
CA TYR A 422 -28.18 16.39 29.11
C TYR A 422 -26.83 15.74 28.83
N GLN A 423 -26.55 14.55 29.37
CA GLN A 423 -25.32 13.80 29.07
C GLN A 423 -25.23 13.32 27.61
N MET A 424 -26.36 13.02 26.97
CA MET A 424 -26.42 12.67 25.53
C MET A 424 -26.10 13.85 24.60
N LEU A 425 -26.22 15.09 25.07
CA LEU A 425 -25.87 16.30 24.30
C LEU A 425 -24.35 16.56 24.27
N TYR A 426 -23.57 15.86 25.10
CA TYR A 426 -22.11 15.96 25.13
C TYR A 426 -21.47 14.68 24.58
N PRO A 427 -20.30 14.77 23.93
CA PRO A 427 -19.58 13.59 23.49
C PRO A 427 -19.28 12.66 24.68
N PRO A 428 -19.42 11.33 24.51
CA PRO A 428 -19.19 10.37 25.59
C PRO A 428 -17.76 10.46 26.10
N SER A 429 -17.54 10.12 27.37
CA SER A 429 -16.21 10.18 27.98
C SER A 429 -15.20 9.28 27.24
N VAL A 430 -13.90 9.62 27.26
CA VAL A 430 -12.84 8.83 26.60
C VAL A 430 -12.89 7.34 27.02
N LYS A 431 -13.21 7.06 28.29
CA LYS A 431 -13.37 5.68 28.79
C LYS A 431 -14.56 4.94 28.18
N GLU A 432 -15.62 5.65 27.80
CA GLU A 432 -16.77 5.09 27.11
C GLU A 432 -16.52 4.93 25.61
N GLN A 433 -15.77 5.85 24.99
CA GLN A 433 -15.33 5.73 23.61
C GLN A 433 -14.37 4.53 23.41
N LEU A 434 -13.58 4.18 24.43
CA LEU A 434 -12.67 3.04 24.40
C LEU A 434 -13.37 1.67 24.55
N LYS A 435 -14.68 1.65 24.91
CA LYS A 435 -15.45 0.41 25.01
C LYS A 435 -15.43 -0.34 23.66
N PRO A 436 -15.37 -1.68 23.67
CA PRO A 436 -15.42 -2.46 22.44
C PRO A 436 -16.71 -2.14 21.69
N SER A 437 -16.59 -1.66 20.46
CA SER A 437 -17.71 -1.25 19.61
C SER A 437 -17.57 -1.90 18.23
N PRO A 438 -18.66 -2.01 17.45
CA PRO A 438 -18.60 -2.53 16.08
C PRO A 438 -17.57 -1.82 15.18
N ILE A 439 -17.20 -0.57 15.53
CA ILE A 439 -16.20 0.22 14.81
C ILE A 439 -14.81 -0.45 14.85
N LYS A 440 -14.47 -1.17 15.93
CA LYS A 440 -13.17 -1.89 15.99
C LYS A 440 -13.06 -2.98 14.92
N ILE A 441 -14.19 -3.61 14.56
CA ILE A 441 -14.25 -4.62 13.50
C ILE A 441 -14.06 -3.96 12.14
N THR A 442 -14.74 -2.84 11.88
CA THR A 442 -14.58 -2.11 10.61
C THR A 442 -13.19 -1.49 10.48
N GLN A 443 -12.56 -1.07 11.57
CA GLN A 443 -11.14 -0.66 11.59
C GLN A 443 -10.20 -1.80 11.19
N THR A 444 -10.44 -3.01 11.70
CA THR A 444 -9.61 -4.19 11.35
C THR A 444 -9.77 -4.54 9.86
N LEU A 445 -11.00 -4.49 9.34
CA LEU A 445 -11.28 -4.69 7.91
C LEU A 445 -10.67 -3.58 7.05
N GLY A 446 -10.71 -2.33 7.52
CA GLY A 446 -10.08 -1.17 6.88
C GLY A 446 -8.56 -1.31 6.82
N ALA A 447 -7.93 -1.76 7.90
CA ALA A 447 -6.50 -2.02 7.94
C ALA A 447 -6.08 -3.12 6.94
N LEU A 448 -6.85 -4.20 6.83
CA LEU A 448 -6.61 -5.24 5.82
C LEU A 448 -6.68 -4.66 4.40
N LEU A 449 -7.74 -3.91 4.10
CA LEU A 449 -7.91 -3.29 2.79
C LEU A 449 -6.78 -2.29 2.48
N TYR A 450 -6.34 -1.53 3.48
CA TYR A 450 -5.21 -0.61 3.37
C TYR A 450 -3.91 -1.33 3.00
N VAL A 451 -3.57 -2.41 3.73
CA VAL A 451 -2.34 -3.18 3.49
C VAL A 451 -2.35 -3.84 2.10
N LEU A 452 -3.50 -4.37 1.67
CA LEU A 452 -3.64 -4.95 0.33
C LEU A 452 -3.47 -3.91 -0.79
N ASN A 453 -4.00 -2.70 -0.61
CA ASN A 453 -3.81 -1.60 -1.56
C ASN A 453 -2.37 -1.08 -1.53
N LEU A 454 -1.73 -0.99 -0.35
CA LEU A 454 -0.34 -0.55 -0.19
C LEU A 454 0.63 -1.42 -1.01
N HIS A 455 0.37 -2.74 -1.04
CA HIS A 455 1.13 -3.68 -1.86
C HIS A 455 0.61 -3.81 -3.29
N ASN A 456 -0.35 -3.01 -3.75
CA ASN A 456 -0.93 -3.09 -5.10
C ASN A 456 -1.46 -4.49 -5.47
N VAL A 457 -2.19 -5.15 -4.55
CA VAL A 457 -2.85 -6.44 -4.84
C VAL A 457 -4.07 -6.21 -5.73
N HIS A 458 -4.24 -7.05 -6.76
CA HIS A 458 -5.32 -6.89 -7.73
C HIS A 458 -6.71 -6.85 -7.06
N PRO A 459 -7.62 -5.94 -7.49
CA PRO A 459 -8.94 -5.78 -6.87
C PRO A 459 -9.74 -7.08 -6.75
N LEU A 460 -9.66 -7.97 -7.75
CA LEU A 460 -10.32 -9.29 -7.73
C LEU A 460 -9.80 -10.20 -6.60
N ILE A 461 -8.48 -10.21 -6.35
CA ILE A 461 -7.86 -11.00 -5.28
C ILE A 461 -8.21 -10.39 -3.92
N THR A 462 -8.17 -9.06 -3.83
CA THR A 462 -8.61 -8.32 -2.64
C THR A 462 -10.08 -8.64 -2.30
N GLN A 463 -10.98 -8.67 -3.29
CA GLN A 463 -12.37 -9.07 -3.05
C GLN A 463 -12.52 -10.51 -2.56
N GLN A 464 -11.73 -11.46 -3.09
CA GLN A 464 -11.74 -12.85 -2.63
C GLN A 464 -11.29 -12.99 -1.17
N THR A 465 -10.26 -12.24 -0.75
CA THR A 465 -9.81 -12.23 0.65
C THR A 465 -10.90 -11.68 1.58
N LEU A 466 -11.56 -10.57 1.21
CA LEU A 466 -12.65 -9.99 1.99
C LEU A 466 -13.88 -10.89 2.03
N SER A 467 -14.24 -11.50 0.90
CA SER A 467 -15.31 -12.51 0.78
C SER A 467 -15.11 -13.66 1.77
N SER A 468 -13.89 -14.20 1.85
CA SER A 468 -13.54 -15.29 2.77
C SER A 468 -13.67 -14.88 4.25
N VAL A 469 -13.29 -13.64 4.58
CA VAL A 469 -13.48 -13.08 5.94
C VAL A 469 -14.97 -12.90 6.27
N PHE A 470 -15.77 -12.38 5.33
CA PHE A 470 -17.21 -12.19 5.53
C PHE A 470 -17.95 -13.51 5.71
N TYR A 471 -17.63 -14.52 4.91
CA TYR A 471 -18.18 -15.86 5.05
C TYR A 471 -17.89 -16.43 6.44
N TRP A 472 -16.63 -16.40 6.86
CA TRP A 472 -16.23 -16.87 8.19
C TRP A 472 -16.96 -16.12 9.32
N MET A 473 -17.07 -14.80 9.21
CA MET A 473 -17.72 -13.96 10.21
C MET A 473 -19.21 -14.31 10.32
N SER A 474 -19.90 -14.46 9.18
CA SER A 474 -21.30 -14.90 9.12
C SER A 474 -21.50 -16.26 9.79
N CYS A 475 -20.68 -17.26 9.44
CA CYS A 475 -20.74 -18.60 10.05
C CYS A 475 -20.47 -18.56 11.56
N THR A 476 -19.49 -17.78 11.99
CA THR A 476 -19.10 -17.67 13.41
C THR A 476 -20.21 -17.01 14.22
N LEU A 477 -20.79 -15.92 13.72
CA LEU A 477 -21.94 -15.25 14.35
C LEU A 477 -23.15 -16.18 14.43
N PHE A 478 -23.49 -16.85 13.33
CA PHE A 478 -24.57 -17.82 13.27
C PHE A 478 -24.40 -18.93 14.32
N ASN A 479 -23.23 -19.56 14.34
CA ASN A 479 -22.93 -20.67 15.25
C ASN A 479 -22.94 -20.23 16.72
N ARG A 480 -22.39 -19.04 17.04
CA ARG A 480 -22.38 -18.50 18.41
C ARG A 480 -23.80 -18.15 18.89
N VAL A 481 -24.62 -17.53 18.06
CA VAL A 481 -26.02 -17.20 18.38
C VAL A 481 -26.85 -18.47 18.59
N LEU A 482 -26.72 -19.47 17.71
CA LEU A 482 -27.47 -20.72 17.81
C LEU A 482 -27.04 -21.61 19.00
N SER A 483 -25.75 -21.56 19.35
CA SER A 483 -25.19 -22.35 20.46
C SER A 483 -25.69 -21.85 21.82
N GLN A 484 -25.69 -20.52 22.03
CA GLN A 484 -25.90 -19.91 23.33
C GLN A 484 -27.33 -19.39 23.54
N LYS A 485 -28.00 -19.89 24.58
CA LYS A 485 -29.38 -19.48 24.93
C LYS A 485 -29.52 -17.98 25.24
N LYS A 486 -28.44 -17.31 25.66
CA LYS A 486 -28.47 -15.87 26.01
C LYS A 486 -28.76 -14.96 24.82
N TYR A 487 -28.47 -15.40 23.59
CA TYR A 487 -28.66 -14.59 22.39
C TYR A 487 -29.98 -14.89 21.67
N LEU A 488 -30.64 -16.00 22.00
CA LEU A 488 -31.90 -16.43 21.39
C LEU A 488 -33.09 -15.72 22.06
N THR A 489 -33.20 -14.42 21.78
CA THR A 489 -34.28 -13.53 22.24
C THR A 489 -34.58 -12.51 21.13
N ARG A 490 -35.81 -11.98 21.10
CA ARG A 490 -36.20 -10.95 20.12
C ARG A 490 -35.35 -9.69 20.26
N THR A 491 -35.17 -9.21 21.50
CA THR A 491 -34.37 -8.01 21.77
C THR A 491 -32.91 -8.17 21.33
N LYS A 492 -32.27 -9.30 21.63
CA LYS A 492 -30.89 -9.55 21.17
C LYS A 492 -30.80 -9.68 19.66
N ALA A 493 -31.79 -10.24 18.99
CA ALA A 493 -31.79 -10.31 17.53
C ALA A 493 -31.78 -8.93 16.87
N VAL A 494 -32.59 -7.99 17.38
CA VAL A 494 -32.60 -6.59 16.92
C VAL A 494 -31.26 -5.90 17.21
N GLN A 495 -30.73 -6.08 18.41
CA GLN A 495 -29.43 -5.52 18.81
C GLN A 495 -28.30 -5.98 17.88
N ILE A 496 -28.20 -7.29 17.64
CA ILE A 496 -27.15 -7.86 16.80
C ILE A 496 -27.33 -7.40 15.34
N ARG A 497 -28.57 -7.29 14.84
CA ARG A 497 -28.83 -6.77 13.49
C ARG A 497 -28.32 -5.33 13.31
N LEU A 498 -28.53 -4.47 14.31
CA LEU A 498 -28.05 -3.08 14.31
C LEU A 498 -26.52 -3.03 14.40
N ASN A 499 -25.90 -3.85 15.23
CA ASN A 499 -24.45 -3.89 15.33
C ASN A 499 -23.79 -4.36 14.01
N VAL A 500 -24.39 -5.34 13.34
CA VAL A 500 -23.91 -5.85 12.05
C VAL A 500 -24.18 -4.87 10.90
N SER A 501 -25.18 -3.97 11.00
CA SER A 501 -25.41 -2.97 9.96
C SER A 501 -24.24 -1.99 9.82
N VAL A 502 -23.44 -1.77 10.88
CA VAL A 502 -22.20 -0.98 10.79
C VAL A 502 -21.20 -1.62 9.83
N ILE A 503 -21.17 -2.96 9.73
CA ILE A 503 -20.32 -3.68 8.78
C ILE A 503 -20.89 -3.57 7.36
N GLU A 504 -22.22 -3.64 7.21
CA GLU A 504 -22.89 -3.39 5.92
C GLU A 504 -22.64 -1.97 5.42
N ASP A 505 -22.66 -0.98 6.31
CA ASP A 505 -22.37 0.43 6.00
C ASP A 505 -20.91 0.59 5.55
N TRP A 506 -19.96 -0.03 6.27
CA TRP A 506 -18.54 -0.03 5.88
C TRP A 506 -18.31 -0.67 4.50
N ALA A 507 -18.98 -1.79 4.20
CA ALA A 507 -18.89 -2.43 2.89
C ALA A 507 -19.51 -1.57 1.77
N ARG A 508 -20.53 -0.75 2.09
CA ARG A 508 -21.10 0.24 1.16
C ARG A 508 -20.14 1.41 0.90
N SER A 509 -19.45 1.91 1.92
CA SER A 509 -18.44 2.95 1.75
C SER A 509 -17.23 2.47 0.95
N ASN A 510 -16.85 1.20 1.06
CA ASN A 510 -15.71 0.59 0.37
C ASN A 510 -16.12 -0.27 -0.83
N ASN A 511 -17.22 0.09 -1.52
CA ASN A 511 -17.85 -0.75 -2.53
C ASN A 511 -17.11 -0.74 -3.88
N LYS A 512 -15.82 -1.11 -3.89
CA LYS A 512 -15.04 -1.32 -5.10
C LYS A 512 -15.66 -2.45 -5.93
N ARG A 513 -15.77 -2.25 -7.23
CA ARG A 513 -16.20 -3.25 -8.22
C ARG A 513 -15.05 -3.46 -9.20
N PRO A 514 -14.44 -4.65 -9.26
CA PRO A 514 -13.56 -5.03 -10.35
C PRO A 514 -14.30 -4.82 -11.67
N GLU A 515 -13.68 -4.12 -12.60
CA GLU A 515 -14.26 -3.95 -13.93
C GLU A 515 -14.40 -5.32 -14.58
N PHE A 516 -15.56 -5.59 -15.17
CA PHE A 516 -15.76 -6.82 -15.89
C PHE A 516 -15.14 -6.66 -17.27
N PRO A 517 -14.28 -7.59 -17.72
CA PRO A 517 -13.60 -7.43 -18.99
C PRO A 517 -14.60 -7.59 -20.16
N ASP A 518 -14.46 -6.76 -21.19
CA ASP A 518 -15.25 -6.85 -22.42
C ASP A 518 -14.70 -8.00 -23.30
N ILE A 519 -15.00 -9.22 -22.90
CA ILE A 519 -14.56 -10.47 -23.54
C ILE A 519 -15.80 -11.28 -23.94
N ASP A 520 -15.71 -11.96 -25.08
CA ASP A 520 -16.72 -12.92 -25.52
C ASP A 520 -17.04 -13.94 -24.41
N GLU A 521 -18.32 -14.09 -24.10
CA GLU A 521 -18.79 -14.98 -23.03
C GLU A 521 -18.29 -16.43 -23.19
N TYR A 522 -18.08 -16.88 -24.43
CA TYR A 522 -17.50 -18.19 -24.73
C TYR A 522 -16.06 -18.34 -24.25
N LEU A 523 -15.21 -17.33 -24.52
CA LEU A 523 -13.82 -17.33 -24.06
C LEU A 523 -13.76 -17.22 -22.53
N LEU A 524 -14.67 -16.46 -21.93
CA LEU A 524 -14.74 -16.31 -20.49
C LEU A 524 -15.18 -17.61 -19.79
N LYS A 525 -16.14 -18.35 -20.35
CA LYS A 525 -16.54 -19.68 -19.85
C LYS A 525 -15.39 -20.69 -19.88
N ALA A 526 -14.47 -20.53 -20.82
CA ALA A 526 -13.30 -21.38 -20.96
C ALA A 526 -12.10 -20.90 -20.13
N PHE A 527 -12.11 -19.68 -19.59
CA PHE A 527 -11.03 -19.18 -18.75
C PHE A 527 -11.01 -19.93 -17.40
N PRO A 528 -9.83 -20.33 -16.86
CA PRO A 528 -8.47 -20.02 -17.32
C PRO A 528 -7.83 -21.04 -18.29
N TYR A 529 -8.56 -22.03 -18.80
CA TYR A 529 -8.02 -23.02 -19.75
C TYR A 529 -7.54 -22.40 -21.06
N THR A 530 -8.06 -21.21 -21.43
CA THR A 530 -7.55 -20.40 -22.54
C THR A 530 -6.06 -20.04 -22.43
N LEU A 531 -5.46 -20.11 -21.23
CA LEU A 531 -4.03 -19.88 -21.01
C LEU A 531 -3.17 -21.11 -21.35
N ILE A 532 -3.76 -22.31 -21.34
CA ILE A 532 -3.04 -23.59 -21.53
C ILE A 532 -3.31 -24.19 -22.91
N GLU A 533 -4.56 -24.13 -23.37
CA GLU A 533 -5.01 -24.86 -24.56
C GLU A 533 -5.50 -23.89 -25.67
N GLU A 534 -5.22 -24.23 -26.92
CA GLU A 534 -5.71 -23.49 -28.10
C GLU A 534 -7.06 -24.02 -28.60
N ASN A 535 -7.29 -25.33 -28.47
CA ASN A 535 -8.54 -25.98 -28.86
C ASN A 535 -9.40 -26.18 -27.63
N LEU A 536 -10.38 -25.30 -27.43
CA LEU A 536 -11.29 -25.34 -26.29
C LEU A 536 -12.34 -26.44 -26.47
N THR A 537 -12.06 -27.64 -25.95
CA THR A 537 -13.02 -28.76 -25.87
C THR A 537 -13.62 -28.88 -24.46
N GLU A 538 -14.75 -29.57 -24.31
CA GLU A 538 -15.36 -29.82 -22.98
C GLU A 538 -14.47 -30.72 -22.09
N ASP A 539 -13.72 -31.62 -22.71
CA ASP A 539 -12.72 -32.46 -22.05
C ASP A 539 -11.33 -31.82 -22.23
N HIS A 540 -10.80 -31.24 -21.16
CA HIS A 540 -9.46 -30.66 -21.11
C HIS A 540 -8.41 -31.74 -20.82
N ALA A 541 -7.23 -31.63 -21.45
CA ALA A 541 -6.15 -32.61 -21.26
C ALA A 541 -5.47 -32.44 -19.89
N PHE A 542 -5.43 -31.22 -19.37
CA PHE A 542 -4.88 -30.89 -18.06
C PHE A 542 -5.98 -30.30 -17.16
N ILE A 543 -6.20 -30.87 -15.97
CA ILE A 543 -7.27 -30.44 -15.06
C ILE A 543 -6.69 -29.44 -14.06
N LEU A 544 -7.26 -28.22 -14.03
CA LEU A 544 -6.92 -27.23 -13.04
C LEU A 544 -7.78 -27.41 -11.77
N ASN A 545 -7.10 -27.55 -10.63
CA ASN A 545 -7.72 -27.66 -9.32
C ASN A 545 -7.69 -26.32 -8.57
N HIS A 546 -8.70 -26.10 -7.74
CA HIS A 546 -8.82 -24.92 -6.88
C HIS A 546 -8.97 -23.59 -7.61
N THR A 547 -9.48 -23.60 -8.83
CA THR A 547 -9.74 -22.42 -9.67
C THR A 547 -11.24 -22.22 -9.89
N ALA A 548 -11.69 -20.97 -9.83
CA ALA A 548 -13.06 -20.61 -10.12
C ALA A 548 -13.25 -20.49 -11.64
N ILE A 549 -14.32 -21.07 -12.17
CA ILE A 549 -14.68 -21.02 -13.59
C ILE A 549 -15.94 -20.17 -13.73
N TYR A 550 -16.00 -19.38 -14.79
CA TYR A 550 -17.15 -18.54 -15.07
C TYR A 550 -18.38 -19.36 -15.49
N LYS A 551 -19.45 -19.28 -14.69
CA LYS A 551 -20.78 -19.85 -15.03
C LYS A 551 -21.90 -18.81 -15.04
N GLY A 552 -21.61 -17.57 -14.68
CA GLY A 552 -22.59 -16.46 -14.64
C GLY A 552 -23.46 -16.43 -13.39
N GLU A 553 -23.15 -17.22 -12.36
CA GLU A 553 -23.87 -17.27 -11.08
C GLU A 553 -23.35 -16.20 -10.09
N LEU A 554 -24.00 -15.03 -10.07
CA LEU A 554 -23.65 -13.90 -9.20
C LEU A 554 -23.84 -14.14 -7.69
N GLN A 555 -24.47 -15.24 -7.28
CA GLN A 555 -24.72 -15.58 -5.88
C GLN A 555 -23.87 -16.76 -5.39
N ASN A 556 -23.00 -17.32 -6.24
CA ASN A 556 -22.25 -18.52 -5.90
C ASN A 556 -20.76 -18.19 -5.69
N PRO A 557 -20.24 -18.28 -4.45
CA PRO A 557 -18.82 -18.02 -4.17
C PRO A 557 -17.81 -18.95 -4.86
N GLN A 558 -18.29 -20.02 -5.51
CA GLN A 558 -17.48 -20.94 -6.31
C GLN A 558 -17.31 -20.47 -7.77
N ASP A 559 -18.10 -19.48 -8.20
CA ASP A 559 -18.10 -18.94 -9.56
C ASP A 559 -17.19 -17.70 -9.64
N LEU A 560 -16.51 -17.53 -10.77
CA LEU A 560 -15.76 -16.30 -11.08
C LEU A 560 -16.68 -15.07 -11.06
N ALA A 561 -17.89 -15.18 -11.62
CA ALA A 561 -18.85 -14.07 -11.76
C ALA A 561 -19.19 -13.40 -10.41
N PHE A 562 -19.19 -14.17 -9.32
CA PHE A 562 -19.46 -13.69 -7.98
C PHE A 562 -18.47 -12.60 -7.53
N TYR A 563 -17.19 -12.74 -7.90
CA TYR A 563 -16.12 -11.81 -7.52
C TYR A 563 -16.00 -10.58 -8.42
N HIS A 564 -16.88 -10.42 -9.42
CA HIS A 564 -17.05 -9.13 -10.11
C HIS A 564 -18.28 -8.37 -9.62
N SER A 565 -19.02 -8.94 -8.68
CA SER A 565 -20.13 -8.25 -8.05
C SER A 565 -19.61 -7.21 -7.04
N SER A 566 -20.52 -6.34 -6.59
CA SER A 566 -20.14 -5.30 -5.62
C SER A 566 -19.80 -5.91 -4.26
N LEU A 567 -18.81 -5.37 -3.56
CA LEU A 567 -18.41 -5.85 -2.23
C LEU A 567 -19.60 -5.96 -1.26
N PHE A 568 -20.54 -5.00 -1.34
CA PHE A 568 -21.77 -5.04 -0.57
C PHE A 568 -22.70 -6.20 -0.95
N SER A 569 -22.77 -6.55 -2.24
CA SER A 569 -23.53 -7.71 -2.71
C SER A 569 -22.92 -9.02 -2.19
N ILE A 570 -21.59 -9.14 -2.24
CA ILE A 570 -20.85 -10.29 -1.70
C ILE A 570 -21.14 -10.45 -0.21
N LEU A 571 -21.05 -9.37 0.56
CA LEU A 571 -21.37 -9.38 1.99
C LEU A 571 -22.80 -9.86 2.23
N LYS A 572 -23.77 -9.34 1.49
CA LYS A 572 -25.18 -9.74 1.63
C LYS A 572 -25.37 -11.24 1.41
N VAL A 573 -24.84 -11.78 0.32
CA VAL A 573 -24.95 -13.21 0.01
C VAL A 573 -24.40 -14.07 1.16
N HIS A 574 -23.25 -13.72 1.71
CA HIS A 574 -22.67 -14.46 2.84
C HIS A 574 -23.45 -14.31 4.15
N PHE A 575 -24.02 -13.13 4.40
CA PHE A 575 -24.77 -12.83 5.63
C PHE A 575 -26.24 -13.26 5.57
N GLU A 576 -26.76 -13.65 4.40
CA GLU A 576 -28.18 -13.94 4.19
C GLU A 576 -28.72 -14.98 5.19
N ILE A 577 -28.01 -16.12 5.35
CA ILE A 577 -28.41 -17.17 6.31
C ILE A 577 -28.44 -16.68 7.77
N PHE A 578 -27.55 -15.75 8.11
CA PHE A 578 -27.52 -15.15 9.43
C PHE A 578 -28.64 -14.13 9.62
N PHE A 579 -28.94 -13.34 8.59
CA PHE A 579 -30.07 -12.41 8.61
C PHE A 579 -31.42 -13.13 8.68
N GLU A 580 -31.58 -14.23 7.94
CA GLU A 580 -32.74 -15.11 8.05
C GLU A 580 -32.92 -15.66 9.48
N LEU A 581 -31.84 -16.06 10.16
CA LEU A 581 -31.88 -16.47 11.57
C LEU A 581 -32.35 -15.32 12.48
N LEU A 582 -31.80 -14.12 12.31
CA LEU A 582 -32.19 -12.96 13.11
C LEU A 582 -33.64 -12.52 12.83
N GLN A 583 -34.09 -12.62 11.58
CA GLN A 583 -35.47 -12.35 11.18
C GLN A 583 -36.41 -13.36 11.82
N TRP A 584 -36.05 -14.66 11.76
CA TRP A 584 -36.81 -15.72 12.40
C TRP A 584 -37.00 -15.43 13.89
N LEU A 585 -35.94 -15.10 14.64
CA LEU A 585 -35.99 -14.79 16.08
C LEU A 585 -36.90 -13.59 16.43
N GLN A 586 -37.16 -12.70 15.48
CA GLN A 586 -38.00 -11.52 15.68
C GLN A 586 -39.49 -11.77 15.37
N THR A 587 -39.79 -12.66 14.44
CA THR A 587 -41.16 -12.85 13.93
C THR A 587 -41.86 -14.06 14.54
N PHE A 588 -41.12 -15.10 14.95
CA PHE A 588 -41.76 -16.38 15.22
C PHE A 588 -42.67 -16.39 16.46
N THR A 589 -42.48 -15.50 17.43
CA THR A 589 -43.34 -15.36 18.61
C THR A 589 -44.62 -14.56 18.34
N ILE A 590 -44.71 -13.89 17.19
CA ILE A 590 -45.90 -13.16 16.73
C ILE A 590 -46.85 -14.08 15.94
N LEU A 591 -46.34 -15.21 15.45
CA LEU A 591 -47.11 -16.14 14.62
C LEU A 591 -48.24 -16.80 15.40
N LYS A 592 -49.49 -16.55 14.96
CA LYS A 592 -50.71 -17.18 15.51
C LYS A 592 -51.30 -18.23 14.58
N ASP A 593 -51.17 -18.01 13.27
CA ASP A 593 -51.84 -18.81 12.24
C ASP A 593 -50.86 -19.66 11.42
N GLU A 594 -51.38 -20.76 10.89
CA GLU A 594 -50.60 -21.72 10.09
C GLU A 594 -50.21 -21.16 8.72
N GLU A 595 -51.04 -20.30 8.14
CA GLU A 595 -50.79 -19.62 6.87
C GLU A 595 -49.62 -18.63 6.99
N SER A 596 -49.55 -17.89 8.11
CA SER A 596 -48.45 -16.97 8.40
C SER A 596 -47.13 -17.73 8.62
N LEU A 597 -47.17 -18.90 9.26
CA LEU A 597 -45.98 -19.75 9.38
C LEU A 597 -45.51 -20.24 8.02
N ALA A 598 -46.42 -20.70 7.15
CA ALA A 598 -46.08 -21.15 5.81
C ALA A 598 -45.43 -20.02 4.99
N SER A 599 -46.02 -18.81 5.00
CA SER A 599 -45.46 -17.65 4.30
C SER A 599 -44.06 -17.26 4.79
N ILE A 600 -43.79 -17.32 6.10
CA ILE A 600 -42.44 -17.04 6.63
C ILE A 600 -41.47 -18.15 6.25
N LEU A 601 -41.89 -19.42 6.32
CA LEU A 601 -41.03 -20.54 5.92
C LEU A 601 -40.71 -20.53 4.42
N ASP A 602 -41.61 -20.04 3.58
CA ASP A 602 -41.37 -19.88 2.14
C ASP A 602 -40.38 -18.72 1.85
N ASN A 603 -40.32 -17.72 2.73
CA ASN A 603 -39.37 -16.61 2.63
C ASN A 603 -37.97 -16.97 3.15
N LEU A 604 -37.82 -18.00 3.98
CA LEU A 604 -36.52 -18.44 4.54
C LEU A 604 -35.92 -19.52 3.62
N GLN A 605 -35.05 -19.10 2.69
CA GLN A 605 -34.52 -19.98 1.66
C GLN A 605 -33.22 -20.67 2.07
N HIS A 606 -32.49 -20.09 3.03
CA HIS A 606 -31.14 -20.52 3.41
C HIS A 606 -31.10 -21.19 4.80
N LEU A 607 -32.16 -21.09 5.59
CA LEU A 607 -32.23 -21.65 6.94
C LEU A 607 -32.84 -23.07 6.96
N ASN A 608 -32.15 -24.01 7.61
CA ASN A 608 -32.60 -25.40 7.71
C ASN A 608 -33.73 -25.57 8.75
N SER A 609 -34.69 -26.44 8.47
CA SER A 609 -35.75 -26.87 9.39
C SER A 609 -35.20 -27.38 10.74
N VAL A 610 -34.03 -28.02 10.77
CA VAL A 610 -33.36 -28.47 12.01
C VAL A 610 -32.88 -27.29 12.86
N GLN A 611 -32.34 -26.25 12.22
CA GLN A 611 -31.87 -25.03 12.87
C GLN A 611 -33.06 -24.26 13.46
N LEU A 612 -34.14 -24.13 12.69
CA LEU A 612 -35.41 -23.56 13.15
C LEU A 612 -35.92 -24.26 14.41
N LEU A 613 -35.97 -25.59 14.42
CA LEU A 613 -36.41 -26.34 15.60
C LEU A 613 -35.53 -26.08 16.83
N LYS A 614 -34.20 -26.01 16.62
CA LYS A 614 -33.25 -25.73 17.70
C LYS A 614 -33.45 -24.37 18.33
N THR A 615 -33.74 -23.35 17.51
CA THR A 615 -34.02 -22.00 18.02
C THR A 615 -35.26 -22.00 18.89
N ILE A 616 -36.36 -22.66 18.47
CA ILE A 616 -37.60 -22.78 19.24
C ILE A 616 -37.34 -23.44 20.60
N ASP A 617 -36.54 -24.51 20.63
CA ASP A 617 -36.25 -25.28 21.85
C ASP A 617 -35.41 -24.51 22.88
N LYS A 618 -34.47 -23.68 22.39
CA LYS A 618 -33.53 -22.93 23.24
C LYS A 618 -33.96 -21.48 23.51
N TYR A 619 -35.05 -21.01 22.89
CA TYR A 619 -35.49 -19.63 22.98
C TYR A 619 -35.86 -19.20 24.40
N ARG A 620 -35.54 -17.95 24.72
CA ARG A 620 -35.86 -17.35 26.01
C ARG A 620 -36.92 -16.26 25.84
N TYR A 621 -38.12 -16.55 26.34
CA TYR A 621 -39.26 -15.65 26.25
C TYR A 621 -39.15 -14.45 27.19
N GLU A 622 -39.46 -13.28 26.64
CA GLU A 622 -39.63 -12.02 27.38
C GLU A 622 -40.96 -12.03 28.17
N VAL A 623 -41.10 -11.20 29.22
CA VAL A 623 -42.27 -11.25 30.13
C VAL A 623 -43.61 -11.05 29.41
N ASP A 624 -43.64 -10.15 28.43
CA ASP A 624 -44.86 -9.79 27.68
C ASP A 624 -45.05 -10.65 26.41
N GLU A 625 -44.22 -11.67 26.20
CA GLU A 625 -44.19 -12.43 24.94
C GLU A 625 -44.96 -13.75 25.02
N GLU A 626 -45.83 -14.02 24.07
CA GLU A 626 -46.57 -15.30 24.01
C GLU A 626 -45.63 -16.49 23.73
N LYS A 627 -45.96 -17.65 24.30
CA LYS A 627 -45.20 -18.87 24.02
C LYS A 627 -45.57 -19.40 22.63
N PHE A 628 -44.57 -19.91 21.90
CA PHE A 628 -44.79 -20.48 20.58
C PHE A 628 -45.85 -21.60 20.61
N HIS A 629 -46.83 -21.52 19.71
CA HIS A 629 -47.97 -22.44 19.68
C HIS A 629 -47.52 -23.89 19.42
N LYS A 630 -48.09 -24.83 20.19
CA LYS A 630 -47.72 -26.27 20.12
C LYS A 630 -48.04 -26.90 18.76
N THR A 631 -49.11 -26.46 18.09
CA THR A 631 -49.54 -26.94 16.77
C THR A 631 -48.52 -26.55 15.70
N LEU A 632 -48.09 -25.29 15.69
CA LEU A 632 -47.05 -24.77 14.80
C LEU A 632 -45.72 -25.51 15.00
N ARG A 633 -45.34 -25.79 16.25
CA ARG A 633 -44.16 -26.60 16.57
C ARG A 633 -44.22 -28.01 15.98
N GLN A 634 -45.36 -28.68 16.08
CA GLN A 634 -45.52 -30.03 15.51
C GLN A 634 -45.37 -30.02 13.99
N LYS A 635 -45.81 -28.97 13.30
CA LYS A 635 -45.61 -28.82 11.85
C LYS A 635 -44.14 -28.62 11.48
N VAL A 636 -43.41 -27.76 12.19
CA VAL A 636 -41.96 -27.60 11.96
C VAL A 636 -41.24 -28.93 12.21
N GLN A 637 -41.60 -29.67 13.26
CA GLN A 637 -41.06 -31.01 13.52
C GLN A 637 -41.41 -32.04 12.44
N ALA A 638 -42.60 -31.96 11.85
CA ALA A 638 -42.99 -32.82 10.73
C ALA A 638 -42.19 -32.47 9.46
N LYS A 639 -41.95 -31.18 9.21
CA LYS A 639 -41.15 -30.69 8.07
C LYS A 639 -39.70 -31.18 8.14
N VAL A 640 -39.09 -31.17 9.34
CA VAL A 640 -37.76 -31.77 9.60
C VAL A 640 -37.66 -33.25 9.20
N LYS A 641 -38.75 -34.01 9.31
CA LYS A 641 -38.76 -35.44 8.95
C LYS A 641 -38.92 -35.67 7.44
N ASN A 642 -39.49 -34.70 6.73
CA ASN A 642 -39.90 -34.84 5.33
C ASN A 642 -38.94 -34.13 4.37
N GLU A 643 -38.21 -33.11 4.81
CA GLU A 643 -37.25 -32.38 3.98
C GLU A 643 -35.85 -33.02 4.01
N PRO A 644 -35.12 -32.97 2.88
CA PRO A 644 -33.69 -33.26 2.90
C PRO A 644 -32.99 -32.27 3.85
N GLN A 645 -32.22 -32.80 4.80
CA GLN A 645 -31.57 -31.99 5.83
C GLN A 645 -30.43 -31.11 5.28
N GLN A 646 -29.95 -31.39 4.07
CA GLN A 646 -28.88 -30.66 3.41
C GLN A 646 -29.46 -29.65 2.42
N LEU A 647 -29.18 -28.37 2.65
CA LEU A 647 -29.45 -27.31 1.68
C LEU A 647 -28.33 -27.26 0.63
N PRO A 648 -28.65 -27.07 -0.66
CA PRO A 648 -27.65 -26.88 -1.70
C PRO A 648 -26.85 -25.59 -1.43
N LYS A 649 -25.56 -25.58 -1.79
CA LYS A 649 -24.65 -24.42 -1.69
C LYS A 649 -24.27 -23.93 -0.27
N VAL A 650 -24.72 -24.61 0.79
CA VAL A 650 -24.33 -24.32 2.20
C VAL A 650 -23.43 -25.43 2.76
N SER A 651 -22.32 -25.07 3.41
CA SER A 651 -21.42 -26.04 4.07
C SER A 651 -21.70 -26.13 5.57
N TYR A 652 -21.79 -27.37 6.08
CA TYR A 652 -22.13 -27.67 7.47
C TYR A 652 -20.98 -28.33 8.23
N GLN A 653 -20.88 -28.02 9.52
CA GLN A 653 -19.97 -28.67 10.45
C GLN A 653 -20.62 -29.95 11.00
N GLY A 654 -20.34 -31.08 10.36
CA GLY A 654 -20.81 -32.41 10.77
C GLY A 654 -22.12 -32.86 10.11
N SER A 655 -22.51 -34.10 10.38
CA SER A 655 -23.69 -34.78 9.80
C SER A 655 -25.03 -34.29 10.35
N ASP A 656 -25.02 -33.44 11.37
CA ASP A 656 -26.25 -32.99 12.06
C ASP A 656 -26.85 -31.74 11.41
N TYR A 657 -26.18 -31.16 10.41
CA TYR A 657 -26.61 -29.98 9.63
C TYR A 657 -27.06 -28.78 10.49
N LEU A 658 -26.54 -28.69 11.72
CA LEU A 658 -26.93 -27.68 12.70
C LEU A 658 -26.05 -26.43 12.60
N TYR A 659 -24.73 -26.64 12.61
CA TYR A 659 -23.75 -25.56 12.57
C TYR A 659 -23.17 -25.42 11.16
N LEU A 660 -22.87 -24.19 10.77
CA LEU A 660 -22.20 -23.89 9.50
C LEU A 660 -20.71 -24.20 9.61
N ASN A 661 -20.08 -24.53 8.50
CA ASN A 661 -18.64 -24.79 8.45
C ASN A 661 -17.85 -23.48 8.23
N PRO A 662 -17.18 -22.92 9.26
CA PRO A 662 -16.40 -21.68 9.14
C PRO A 662 -15.08 -21.87 8.39
N ASN A 663 -14.65 -23.11 8.15
CA ASN A 663 -13.37 -23.47 7.51
C ASN A 663 -13.54 -23.86 6.03
N GLN A 664 -14.67 -23.51 5.42
CA GLN A 664 -14.85 -23.70 3.99
C GLN A 664 -13.91 -22.76 3.22
N ASN A 665 -13.15 -23.33 2.30
CA ASN A 665 -12.29 -22.58 1.38
C ASN A 665 -12.96 -22.49 0.01
N PHE A 666 -12.80 -21.34 -0.64
CA PHE A 666 -13.30 -21.10 -1.99
C PHE A 666 -12.15 -21.26 -3.00
N PRO A 667 -12.48 -21.62 -4.26
CA PRO A 667 -11.51 -21.67 -5.33
C PRO A 667 -11.06 -20.25 -5.69
N VAL A 668 -9.84 -20.14 -6.22
CA VAL A 668 -9.23 -18.87 -6.61
C VAL A 668 -9.80 -18.42 -7.96
N ALA A 669 -10.38 -17.22 -7.98
CA ALA A 669 -10.69 -16.48 -9.19
C ALA A 669 -9.44 -15.74 -9.68
N LEU A 670 -8.94 -16.12 -10.86
CA LEU A 670 -7.80 -15.44 -11.48
C LEU A 670 -8.28 -14.23 -12.28
N PRO A 671 -7.54 -13.11 -12.25
CA PRO A 671 -7.83 -11.98 -13.13
C PRO A 671 -7.46 -12.32 -14.57
N THR A 672 -8.27 -11.88 -15.51
CA THR A 672 -8.01 -12.05 -16.95
C THR A 672 -6.90 -11.10 -17.41
N ILE A 673 -6.31 -11.39 -18.58
CA ILE A 673 -5.26 -10.54 -19.17
C ILE A 673 -5.73 -9.09 -19.35
N PRO A 674 -6.95 -8.81 -19.89
CA PRO A 674 -7.43 -7.43 -20.01
C PRO A 674 -7.58 -6.70 -18.68
N GLU A 675 -8.02 -7.39 -17.62
CA GLU A 675 -8.09 -6.79 -16.27
C GLU A 675 -6.71 -6.43 -15.74
N LEU A 676 -5.74 -7.34 -15.88
CA LEU A 676 -4.37 -7.09 -15.47
C LEU A 676 -3.72 -5.93 -16.25
N VAL A 677 -4.00 -5.81 -17.55
CA VAL A 677 -3.50 -4.70 -18.39
C VAL A 677 -4.19 -3.38 -18.03
N THR A 678 -5.44 -3.41 -17.58
CA THR A 678 -6.15 -2.21 -17.12
C THR A 678 -5.60 -1.72 -15.78
N GLU A 679 -5.29 -2.64 -14.87
CA GLU A 679 -4.78 -2.31 -13.55
C GLU A 679 -3.28 -1.95 -13.56
N TYR A 680 -2.44 -2.72 -14.25
CA TYR A 680 -0.97 -2.59 -14.22
C TYR A 680 -0.32 -2.13 -15.53
N GLY A 681 -1.08 -2.07 -16.63
CA GLY A 681 -0.59 -1.65 -17.94
C GLY A 681 -0.98 -0.21 -18.30
N ALA A 682 -0.90 0.12 -19.58
CA ALA A 682 -1.27 1.44 -20.11
C ALA A 682 -2.79 1.62 -20.25
N GLY A 683 -3.58 0.61 -19.87
CA GLY A 683 -5.00 0.51 -20.14
C GLY A 683 -5.34 0.22 -21.61
N LEU A 684 -6.60 -0.16 -21.85
CA LEU A 684 -7.14 -0.29 -23.20
C LEU A 684 -7.11 1.08 -23.89
N GLY A 685 -6.29 1.22 -24.94
CA GLY A 685 -6.10 2.49 -25.67
C GLY A 685 -4.80 3.24 -25.35
N GLY A 686 -3.98 2.75 -24.42
CA GLY A 686 -2.62 3.29 -24.18
C GLY A 686 -2.59 4.67 -23.52
N VAL A 687 -3.64 5.02 -22.78
CA VAL A 687 -3.84 6.36 -22.18
C VAL A 687 -2.92 6.59 -20.97
N ASN A 688 -2.58 5.53 -20.22
CA ASN A 688 -1.85 5.64 -18.94
C ASN A 688 -0.41 5.07 -19.04
N LYS A 689 0.44 5.65 -19.89
CA LYS A 689 1.81 5.15 -20.12
C LYS A 689 2.69 5.15 -18.87
N GLU A 690 2.56 6.15 -18.00
CA GLU A 690 3.34 6.26 -16.76
C GLU A 690 3.10 5.08 -15.81
N ARG A 691 1.83 4.68 -15.65
CA ARG A 691 1.46 3.48 -14.86
C ARG A 691 2.08 2.22 -15.46
N ALA A 692 2.06 2.11 -16.78
CA ALA A 692 2.65 0.98 -17.49
C ALA A 692 4.16 0.88 -17.28
N ILE A 693 4.86 2.01 -17.12
CA ILE A 693 6.30 2.05 -16.83
C ILE A 693 6.56 1.63 -15.39
N GLN A 694 5.73 2.08 -14.44
CA GLN A 694 5.87 1.77 -13.01
C GLN A 694 5.85 0.28 -12.68
N PHE A 695 5.01 -0.50 -13.36
CA PHE A 695 4.83 -1.93 -13.11
C PHE A 695 5.58 -2.83 -14.12
N GLN A 696 6.52 -2.29 -14.88
CA GLN A 696 7.38 -3.12 -15.72
C GLN A 696 8.41 -3.90 -14.89
N PRO A 697 8.83 -5.08 -15.36
CA PRO A 697 9.80 -5.90 -14.64
C PRO A 697 11.23 -5.39 -14.83
N PHE A 698 11.46 -4.09 -14.58
CA PHE A 698 12.79 -3.50 -14.52
C PHE A 698 13.37 -3.59 -13.11
N LEU A 699 14.69 -3.71 -13.04
CA LEU A 699 15.43 -3.82 -11.79
C LEU A 699 16.32 -2.59 -11.62
N PRO A 700 16.38 -2.02 -10.40
CA PRO A 700 17.32 -0.95 -10.09
C PRO A 700 18.75 -1.49 -10.05
N TYR A 701 19.73 -0.60 -10.27
CA TYR A 701 21.15 -0.97 -10.37
C TYR A 701 21.65 -1.70 -9.12
N GLU A 702 21.19 -1.36 -7.91
CA GLU A 702 21.68 -2.03 -6.70
C GLU A 702 21.32 -3.52 -6.66
N ILE A 703 20.18 -3.91 -7.26
CA ILE A 703 19.77 -5.32 -7.34
C ILE A 703 20.60 -6.04 -8.40
N ILE A 704 20.87 -5.38 -9.53
CA ILE A 704 21.71 -5.94 -10.61
C ILE A 704 23.14 -6.15 -10.08
N ASP A 705 23.71 -5.16 -9.40
CA ASP A 705 25.05 -5.25 -8.80
C ASP A 705 25.11 -6.39 -7.77
N SER A 706 24.07 -6.55 -6.95
CA SER A 706 23.99 -7.68 -5.99
C SER A 706 23.98 -9.04 -6.69
N ILE A 707 23.36 -9.15 -7.87
CA ILE A 707 23.36 -10.38 -8.67
C ILE A 707 24.75 -10.63 -9.28
N ASP A 708 25.39 -9.59 -9.80
CA ASP A 708 26.75 -9.67 -10.35
C ASP A 708 27.77 -10.06 -9.26
N GLU A 709 27.62 -9.55 -8.05
CA GLU A 709 28.42 -9.96 -6.88
C GLU A 709 28.23 -11.44 -6.54
N ILE A 710 26.99 -11.97 -6.61
CA ILE A 710 26.72 -13.40 -6.42
C ILE A 710 27.47 -14.23 -7.46
N HIS A 711 27.47 -13.80 -8.73
CA HIS A 711 28.20 -14.48 -9.78
C HIS A 711 29.72 -14.42 -9.58
N GLU A 712 30.26 -13.27 -9.15
CA GLU A 712 31.70 -13.10 -8.91
C GLU A 712 32.18 -13.94 -7.71
N GLN A 713 31.44 -13.94 -6.60
CA GLN A 713 31.78 -14.72 -5.42
C GLN A 713 31.79 -16.22 -5.71
N LYS A 714 30.83 -16.70 -6.49
CA LYS A 714 30.75 -18.12 -6.86
C LYS A 714 31.78 -18.52 -7.92
N ALA A 715 32.14 -17.63 -8.84
CA ALA A 715 33.27 -17.87 -9.74
C ALA A 715 34.57 -18.07 -8.93
N LYS A 716 34.80 -17.23 -7.92
CA LYS A 716 35.95 -17.38 -7.00
C LYS A 716 35.90 -18.68 -6.20
N GLN A 717 34.72 -19.10 -5.72
CA GLN A 717 34.57 -20.38 -5.01
C GLN A 717 34.87 -21.57 -5.92
N LYS A 718 34.39 -21.53 -7.18
CA LYS A 718 34.68 -22.57 -8.17
C LYS A 718 36.17 -22.63 -8.53
N ASP A 719 36.83 -21.49 -8.67
CA ASP A 719 38.28 -21.45 -8.90
C ASP A 719 39.05 -21.98 -7.70
N GLN A 720 38.58 -21.75 -6.47
CA GLN A 720 39.16 -22.33 -5.25
C GLN A 720 38.94 -23.84 -5.17
N GLU A 721 37.74 -24.35 -5.46
CA GLU A 721 37.44 -25.78 -5.49
C GLU A 721 38.24 -26.50 -6.58
N ASN A 722 38.35 -25.92 -7.78
CA ASN A 722 39.20 -26.47 -8.85
C ASN A 722 40.69 -26.41 -8.49
N ASN A 723 41.15 -25.41 -7.75
CA ASN A 723 42.54 -25.34 -7.28
C ASN A 723 42.82 -26.32 -6.13
N ILE A 724 41.81 -26.70 -5.36
CA ILE A 724 41.92 -27.74 -4.33
C ILE A 724 41.92 -29.13 -4.98
N GLU A 725 41.06 -29.39 -5.97
CA GLU A 725 41.06 -30.65 -6.75
C GLU A 725 42.34 -30.82 -7.60
N ASN A 726 42.91 -29.74 -8.14
CA ASN A 726 44.19 -29.79 -8.85
C ASN A 726 45.41 -29.68 -7.90
N GLY A 727 45.20 -29.32 -6.63
CA GLY A 727 46.25 -29.17 -5.61
C GLY A 727 46.52 -30.46 -4.82
N GLU A 728 45.68 -31.48 -4.95
CA GLU A 728 45.90 -32.81 -4.34
C GLU A 728 46.74 -33.76 -5.21
N SER A 729 47.24 -33.32 -6.38
CA SER A 729 48.15 -34.14 -7.22
C SER A 729 49.63 -33.77 -7.14
N ASP A 730 50.02 -32.73 -6.40
CA ASP A 730 51.41 -32.27 -6.29
C ASP A 730 51.89 -32.19 -4.84
N GLN A 731 51.88 -33.33 -4.14
CA GLN A 731 52.73 -33.57 -2.98
C GLN A 731 53.24 -35.01 -3.04
N ASP A 732 54.38 -35.19 -3.71
CA ASP A 732 55.50 -36.02 -3.25
C ASP A 732 56.56 -36.03 -4.36
N ASP A 733 57.50 -35.09 -4.30
CA ASP A 733 58.90 -35.36 -4.61
C ASP A 733 59.77 -34.27 -3.97
N GLU A 734 60.58 -34.70 -3.01
CA GLU A 734 61.46 -33.91 -2.17
C GLU A 734 62.55 -33.20 -3.01
N GLU A 735 62.78 -31.91 -2.76
CA GLU A 735 63.97 -31.19 -3.22
C GLU A 735 65.20 -31.61 -2.39
N GLU A 736 66.15 -32.32 -3.00
CA GLU A 736 67.56 -32.32 -2.60
C GLU A 736 68.45 -31.79 -3.75
N ASP A 737 69.14 -30.69 -3.45
CA ASP A 737 70.33 -30.07 -4.04
C ASP A 737 70.96 -30.65 -5.34
N GLY A 738 71.21 -29.75 -6.31
CA GLY A 738 72.12 -30.06 -7.42
C GLY A 738 72.30 -28.96 -8.46
N ASP A 739 73.42 -28.25 -8.36
CA ASP A 739 73.95 -27.21 -9.24
C ASP A 739 74.24 -27.69 -10.70
N ILE A 740 74.42 -26.70 -11.60
CA ILE A 740 75.10 -26.73 -12.93
C ILE A 740 74.28 -27.08 -14.20
N GLY A 741 74.22 -26.09 -15.13
CA GLY A 741 74.73 -26.30 -16.50
C GLY A 741 73.75 -26.25 -17.69
N ASP A 742 73.81 -25.13 -18.41
CA ASP A 742 73.83 -24.97 -19.87
C ASP A 742 72.90 -25.73 -20.84
N ASN A 743 72.41 -24.92 -21.78
CA ASN A 743 71.93 -25.21 -23.14
C ASN A 743 70.53 -25.82 -23.27
N TYR A 744 69.68 -25.18 -24.08
CA TYR A 744 69.29 -25.77 -25.37
C TYR A 744 68.80 -24.69 -26.35
N ASP A 745 69.51 -24.63 -27.46
CA ASP A 745 69.17 -23.99 -28.71
C ASP A 745 68.19 -24.89 -29.49
N GLY A 746 67.13 -24.28 -30.02
CA GLY A 746 66.67 -24.48 -31.40
C GLY A 746 65.99 -25.79 -31.85
N LYS A 747 64.90 -25.55 -32.61
CA LYS A 747 64.51 -26.27 -33.84
C LYS A 747 63.91 -27.66 -33.65
N ASN A 748 62.97 -28.15 -34.46
CA ASN A 748 62.13 -27.66 -35.56
C ASN A 748 61.26 -28.87 -35.92
N ASP A 749 60.17 -28.63 -36.66
CA ASP A 749 59.61 -29.54 -37.67
C ASP A 749 58.97 -30.86 -37.16
N SER A 750 57.93 -31.42 -37.75
CA SER A 750 57.03 -31.08 -38.86
C SER A 750 56.10 -32.29 -39.05
N ASN A 751 54.98 -32.08 -39.76
CA ASN A 751 54.18 -33.06 -40.48
C ASN A 751 53.35 -34.06 -39.63
N GLY A 752 52.10 -34.38 -39.97
CA GLY A 752 51.28 -34.06 -41.14
C GLY A 752 50.33 -35.24 -41.43
N ASN A 753 49.09 -34.92 -41.86
CA ASN A 753 48.11 -35.77 -42.58
C ASN A 753 47.57 -37.03 -41.86
N ASP A 754 46.39 -37.59 -42.11
CA ASP A 754 45.27 -37.36 -43.02
C ASP A 754 44.08 -38.26 -42.54
N LYS A 755 42.85 -37.80 -42.78
CA LYS A 755 41.63 -38.54 -43.23
C LYS A 755 40.94 -39.67 -42.43
N PHE A 756 39.68 -39.34 -42.07
CA PHE A 756 38.38 -40.01 -42.31
C PHE A 756 38.06 -41.45 -41.83
N GLY A 757 37.00 -41.56 -40.99
CA GLY A 757 36.05 -42.69 -41.01
C GLY A 757 35.22 -42.98 -39.73
N SER A 758 33.88 -42.77 -39.84
CA SER A 758 32.74 -43.45 -39.16
C SER A 758 32.42 -43.34 -37.63
N GLN A 759 31.20 -42.82 -37.35
CA GLN A 759 30.26 -42.87 -36.19
C GLN A 759 30.25 -44.13 -35.26
N PRO A 760 29.43 -44.17 -34.16
CA PRO A 760 29.32 -43.36 -32.92
C PRO A 760 29.36 -44.28 -31.64
N ASP A 761 29.05 -43.73 -30.46
CA ASP A 761 28.72 -44.42 -29.18
C ASP A 761 29.83 -45.12 -28.38
N GLU A 762 30.38 -44.43 -27.38
CA GLU A 762 30.97 -45.08 -26.18
C GLU A 762 31.10 -44.17 -24.93
N LEU A 763 30.27 -43.12 -24.80
CA LEU A 763 30.35 -42.18 -23.66
C LEU A 763 29.27 -42.36 -22.57
N PHE A 764 28.47 -43.42 -22.64
CA PHE A 764 27.43 -43.76 -21.65
C PHE A 764 27.63 -45.12 -20.98
N GLN A 765 28.86 -45.44 -20.56
CA GLN A 765 29.09 -46.51 -19.59
C GLN A 765 29.77 -45.94 -18.36
N ASN A 766 28.97 -45.37 -17.46
CA ASN A 766 29.06 -45.53 -15.99
C ASN A 766 28.25 -44.42 -15.31
N LEU A 767 26.93 -44.59 -15.26
CA LEU A 767 26.06 -43.86 -14.35
C LEU A 767 26.04 -44.63 -13.01
N GLN A 768 26.66 -44.08 -11.96
CA GLN A 768 26.39 -44.48 -10.58
C GLN A 768 25.30 -43.59 -9.99
N VAL A 769 24.23 -44.21 -9.50
CA VAL A 769 23.14 -43.55 -8.78
C VAL A 769 23.52 -43.30 -7.31
N PRO A 770 23.31 -42.08 -6.77
CA PRO A 770 23.44 -41.84 -5.34
C PRO A 770 22.30 -42.51 -4.56
N SER A 771 22.70 -43.33 -3.58
CA SER A 771 21.85 -44.02 -2.61
C SER A 771 21.32 -43.04 -1.56
N SER A 772 20.04 -42.69 -1.58
CA SER A 772 19.29 -42.25 -0.39
C SER A 772 17.78 -42.11 -0.66
N LEU A 773 17.15 -43.22 -1.05
CA LEU A 773 15.70 -43.39 -0.92
C LEU A 773 15.47 -44.82 -0.40
N ALA A 774 15.56 -44.98 0.91
CA ALA A 774 15.16 -46.20 1.60
C ALA A 774 14.35 -45.82 2.83
N HIS A 775 13.04 -45.98 2.69
CA HIS A 775 12.10 -46.13 3.79
C HIS A 775 12.64 -47.12 4.85
N ARG A 776 12.43 -46.81 6.13
CA ARG A 776 12.40 -47.83 7.18
C ARG A 776 11.15 -47.66 8.03
N ASP A 777 10.37 -48.73 8.06
CA ASP A 777 9.10 -48.87 8.77
C ASP A 777 9.28 -48.76 10.28
N TRP A 778 8.24 -48.23 10.92
CA TRP A 778 8.09 -48.19 12.37
C TRP A 778 7.64 -49.56 12.91
N GLY A 779 8.35 -50.08 13.91
CA GLY A 779 7.85 -51.17 14.76
C GLY A 779 8.92 -51.81 15.63
N GLY A 780 8.70 -51.79 16.94
CA GLY A 780 9.28 -52.76 17.88
C GLY A 780 10.33 -52.23 18.86
N ASP A 781 9.83 -51.70 19.97
CA ASP A 781 10.28 -51.87 21.35
C ASP A 781 11.69 -51.48 21.85
N ASP A 782 11.58 -50.86 23.04
CA ASP A 782 12.49 -50.81 24.18
C ASP A 782 13.60 -49.75 24.28
N GLU A 783 13.23 -48.75 25.09
CA GLU A 783 13.95 -48.22 26.24
C GLU A 783 15.18 -47.34 26.03
N ASN A 784 15.00 -46.09 26.50
CA ASN A 784 15.98 -45.31 27.25
C ASN A 784 17.36 -45.12 26.60
N THR A 785 17.61 -43.94 26.07
CA THR A 785 18.18 -42.84 26.88
C THR A 785 18.49 -41.62 26.02
N LEU A 786 17.98 -40.47 26.48
CA LEU A 786 18.56 -39.13 26.45
C LEU A 786 19.32 -38.65 25.19
N ASN A 787 18.62 -37.78 24.45
CA ASN A 787 19.02 -36.43 24.00
C ASN A 787 20.13 -35.78 24.87
N PRO A 788 20.92 -34.76 24.42
CA PRO A 788 20.61 -33.84 23.32
C PRO A 788 21.82 -33.26 22.54
N TRP A 789 21.83 -33.47 21.24
CA TRP A 789 22.34 -32.52 20.24
C TRP A 789 21.42 -32.56 19.03
#